data_AF-A0A2E7CJ07-F1
#
_entry.id   AF-A0A2E7CJ07-F1
#
_cell.length_a   1.000
_cell.length_b   1.000
_cell.length_c   1.000
_cell.angle_alpha   90.00
_cell.angle_beta   90.00
_cell.angle_gamma   90.00
#
_symmetry.space_group_name_H-M   'P 1'
#
loop_
_entity.id
_entity.type
_entity.pdbx_description
1 polymer ?
#
loop_
_entity_poly.entity_id
_entity_poly.type
_entity_poly.pdbx_seq_one_letter_code
_entity_poly.pdbx_strand_id
1 'polypeptide(L)'
;IDGSDSIDQTTFYEDADADGFGSTSTTQSCSQPLGYSSIQGDCNDADFSINPDADERCDSIDNNCDGQIDGLDSVDISTVYVDGDGDGFGSNNATQACETAEGFSENNLDCNDNAALVNPNAQEVCDGFDNNCNGLTDDNDPTTSDASRTPYFLDEDDDGFGLDESLSLFCSAPSGYIEANGDCDDENSSINPTAEEICDGIDNDCNTDIDDNAVDRILLFVDSDGDGFGSSEMDLGCPDDNDLSEISGDCVDNNPIINPNAEEICDSIDNNCDDLTDDLSATDKNNYFIDFDEDGFGIGEIREIQQNPLFFCPSSETTSINGFSDNFIDVASVDAEQVNPGDIIRLYNQTQIAEFSIIFILEFIPNCNTGTSSNGRRIFLQDTNLFSTPLSDTLNEGFGTEANPGTWAVVEPNSSVAACSPPFGFVDNNEDCNDLSIALNPLAVEICDNQDNDCDGLIDDEDNSLSEDGSWFSDNDQDGYGNPDSQLISCTQPANTVSNDFDCNDNNSETNPDANEICDGEDNDCDGVADNNAIDEEIFFVDEDGDGFGGALLQACNPPSNATSTSNDCDDEDPAIYPTAEEICDGIDNNCDQLIDEDDPDIDLQIWYSDEDEDGFGNPLSPELSCSPIDGAVLNSNDCDDGDPQINPNAEEICDNKDNDCVGGVDDGTIGSTFFEDLDNDSYGSAQNTTISCSPPPGYAARDGDCNDSNGFINPGAIEICDEIDNDCDNAIDDNDNSLIGGNIIYIDSDLDGFGAEDGALSSLTCEVPDGYESISGDCDDNDALINPLGIETCDGIDEDCDDVVDSIEACEDEEDVEFEQNINEDGASTYLLVTQAKSWIDARNDCADRGYHLLTLDSPGEDEWINGTADVYSGNKWWIGLNDRDIEGDFRWQSDDTLPQYTNWHAGEPNNWGGNEDCVQLNRWGDSTWNDEPCEYEFFYICESF
;
A
#
# COMPACT_ATOMS: atom_id res chain seq x y z
N ILE A 1 19.22 -41.45 120.23
CA ILE A 1 20.52 -40.78 120.12
C ILE A 1 21.41 -41.79 119.39
N ASP A 2 21.32 -41.89 118.05
CA ASP A 2 21.93 -41.02 117.01
C ASP A 2 23.29 -41.62 116.58
N GLY A 3 23.69 -41.82 115.31
CA GLY A 3 23.13 -41.45 114.00
C GLY A 3 24.07 -41.89 112.84
N SER A 4 23.68 -41.47 111.63
CA SER A 4 24.28 -41.47 110.27
C SER A 4 24.40 -42.81 109.52
N ASP A 5 23.67 -43.12 108.42
CA ASP A 5 23.28 -42.42 107.16
C ASP A 5 24.25 -42.64 105.98
N SER A 6 23.78 -43.38 104.97
CA SER A 6 23.74 -42.99 103.55
C SER A 6 22.85 -43.98 102.78
N ILE A 7 21.63 -43.56 102.40
CA ILE A 7 20.74 -44.28 101.47
C ILE A 7 20.84 -43.53 100.14
N ASP A 8 21.32 -44.19 99.09
CA ASP A 8 21.33 -43.66 97.72
C ASP A 8 19.87 -43.49 97.26
N GLN A 9 19.42 -42.23 97.13
CA GLN A 9 18.18 -41.90 96.45
C GLN A 9 18.52 -41.45 95.04
N THR A 10 17.79 -41.95 94.04
CA THR A 10 17.93 -41.53 92.64
C THR A 10 17.09 -40.27 92.43
N THR A 11 17.62 -39.33 91.65
CA THR A 11 16.88 -38.14 91.24
C THR A 11 16.01 -38.50 90.03
N PHE A 12 14.73 -38.18 90.09
CA PHE A 12 13.77 -38.30 88.99
C PHE A 12 13.25 -36.91 88.64
N TYR A 13 12.92 -36.70 87.38
CA TYR A 13 12.49 -35.44 86.77
C TYR A 13 10.99 -35.49 86.53
N GLU A 14 10.27 -34.39 86.77
CA GLU A 14 8.81 -34.33 86.53
C GLU A 14 8.55 -34.58 85.04
N ASP A 15 7.55 -35.40 84.75
CA ASP A 15 7.19 -35.90 83.41
C ASP A 15 5.65 -35.86 83.33
N ALA A 16 5.13 -34.70 82.93
CA ALA A 16 3.71 -34.36 83.04
C ALA A 16 2.91 -34.70 81.78
N ASP A 17 3.54 -34.86 80.62
CA ASP A 17 2.94 -35.34 79.38
C ASP A 17 3.17 -36.84 79.09
N ALA A 18 4.05 -37.49 79.86
CA ALA A 18 4.32 -38.92 79.84
C ALA A 18 5.03 -39.43 78.58
N ASP A 19 5.90 -38.61 77.99
CA ASP A 19 6.72 -38.98 76.83
C ASP A 19 8.00 -39.76 77.19
N GLY A 20 8.39 -39.75 78.48
CA GLY A 20 9.53 -40.48 78.99
C GLY A 20 10.80 -39.64 79.19
N PHE A 21 10.78 -38.35 78.90
CA PHE A 21 11.75 -37.36 79.34
C PHE A 21 11.17 -36.55 80.49
N GLY A 22 11.95 -35.66 81.09
CA GLY A 22 11.44 -34.88 82.20
C GLY A 22 12.15 -33.55 82.38
N SER A 23 11.41 -32.60 82.95
CA SER A 23 11.84 -31.21 83.09
C SER A 23 12.89 -31.02 84.18
N THR A 24 13.32 -29.77 84.39
CA THR A 24 14.26 -29.41 85.47
C THR A 24 13.70 -29.58 86.88
N SER A 25 12.40 -29.83 87.02
CA SER A 25 11.74 -30.09 88.31
C SER A 25 12.09 -31.49 88.78
N THR A 26 12.60 -31.63 90.01
CA THR A 26 13.15 -32.91 90.49
C THR A 26 12.58 -33.38 91.81
N THR A 27 12.57 -34.70 91.98
CA THR A 27 12.29 -35.39 93.25
C THR A 27 13.30 -36.50 93.51
N GLN A 28 13.51 -36.86 94.77
CA GLN A 28 14.42 -37.94 95.16
C GLN A 28 13.65 -39.13 95.74
N SER A 29 13.84 -40.31 95.14
CA SER A 29 13.13 -41.53 95.53
C SER A 29 13.99 -42.78 95.29
N CYS A 30 13.66 -43.89 95.93
CA CYS A 30 14.33 -45.17 95.68
C CYS A 30 13.78 -45.91 94.44
N SER A 31 12.66 -45.45 93.87
CA SER A 31 12.01 -45.99 92.68
C SER A 31 11.23 -44.87 91.97
N GLN A 32 11.13 -44.94 90.63
CA GLN A 32 10.47 -43.94 89.79
C GLN A 32 9.04 -43.64 90.27
N PRO A 33 8.76 -42.42 90.75
CA PRO A 33 7.41 -41.99 91.10
C PRO A 33 6.51 -41.90 89.86
N LEU A 34 5.19 -41.96 90.06
CA LEU A 34 4.22 -41.78 88.96
C LEU A 34 4.26 -40.32 88.49
N GLY A 35 4.37 -40.08 87.18
CA GLY A 35 4.50 -38.74 86.58
C GLY A 35 5.91 -38.14 86.69
N TYR A 36 6.94 -38.99 86.74
CA TYR A 36 8.35 -38.57 86.76
C TYR A 36 9.18 -39.52 85.89
N SER A 37 10.14 -39.01 85.11
CA SER A 37 11.12 -39.76 84.32
C SER A 37 12.49 -39.89 85.01
N SER A 38 13.28 -40.91 84.62
CA SER A 38 14.69 -41.02 84.99
C SER A 38 15.64 -40.29 84.02
N ILE A 39 15.13 -39.84 82.88
CA ILE A 39 15.87 -39.14 81.83
C ILE A 39 15.47 -37.66 81.90
N GLN A 40 16.47 -36.78 81.86
CA GLN A 40 16.29 -35.33 81.83
C GLN A 40 16.46 -34.85 80.40
N GLY A 41 15.80 -33.76 80.01
CA GLY A 41 16.10 -33.07 78.75
C GLY A 41 14.87 -32.47 78.06
N ASP A 42 13.68 -32.76 78.57
CA ASP A 42 12.44 -32.20 78.06
C ASP A 42 12.36 -30.69 78.31
N CYS A 43 12.26 -29.96 77.21
CA CYS A 43 12.17 -28.51 77.15
C CYS A 43 10.73 -27.99 77.16
N ASN A 44 9.72 -28.84 76.95
CA ASN A 44 8.30 -28.53 77.10
C ASN A 44 7.49 -29.72 77.66
N ASP A 45 7.57 -29.89 78.99
CA ASP A 45 6.92 -30.90 79.85
C ASP A 45 5.38 -30.79 79.94
N ALA A 46 4.75 -30.30 78.88
CA ALA A 46 3.31 -30.28 78.68
C ALA A 46 2.92 -30.79 77.28
N ASP A 47 3.89 -31.11 76.43
CA ASP A 47 3.72 -31.50 75.03
C ASP A 47 4.64 -32.68 74.67
N PHE A 48 4.03 -33.87 74.56
CA PHE A 48 4.73 -35.14 74.29
C PHE A 48 5.51 -35.18 72.96
N SER A 49 5.32 -34.19 72.08
CA SER A 49 6.00 -34.09 70.79
C SER A 49 7.32 -33.31 70.84
N ILE A 50 7.66 -32.71 71.98
CA ILE A 50 8.85 -31.87 72.15
C ILE A 50 9.76 -32.50 73.21
N ASN A 51 10.77 -33.25 72.76
CA ASN A 51 11.71 -33.94 73.63
C ASN A 51 13.01 -34.32 72.88
N PRO A 52 14.08 -34.70 73.61
CA PRO A 52 15.37 -35.08 73.02
C PRO A 52 15.41 -36.14 71.92
N ASP A 53 14.34 -36.93 71.76
CA ASP A 53 14.25 -37.98 70.74
C ASP A 53 13.30 -37.59 69.58
N ALA A 54 12.70 -36.39 69.60
CA ALA A 54 11.85 -35.91 68.52
C ALA A 54 12.68 -35.49 67.29
N ASP A 55 12.07 -35.59 66.10
CA ASP A 55 12.63 -35.02 64.88
C ASP A 55 12.40 -33.50 64.90
N GLU A 56 13.44 -32.73 64.60
CA GLU A 56 13.34 -31.27 64.44
C GLU A 56 12.53 -30.93 63.18
N ARG A 57 11.69 -29.91 63.25
CA ARG A 57 10.85 -29.44 62.13
C ARG A 57 10.98 -27.95 62.00
N CYS A 58 10.71 -27.42 60.80
CA CYS A 58 10.69 -25.99 60.51
C CYS A 58 9.38 -25.35 61.04
N ASP A 59 9.17 -25.33 62.37
CA ASP A 59 7.96 -24.82 63.02
C ASP A 59 8.21 -23.75 64.10
N SER A 60 9.45 -23.26 64.19
CA SER A 60 9.94 -22.29 65.18
C SER A 60 9.92 -22.79 66.62
N ILE A 61 9.93 -24.10 66.81
CA ILE A 61 10.05 -24.77 68.11
C ILE A 61 11.27 -25.67 68.05
N ASP A 62 12.10 -25.62 69.10
CA ASP A 62 13.17 -26.61 69.34
C ASP A 62 12.50 -27.93 69.74
N ASN A 63 12.11 -28.74 68.75
CA ASN A 63 11.35 -29.98 68.96
C ASN A 63 12.23 -31.03 69.63
N ASN A 64 13.51 -31.09 69.26
CA ASN A 64 14.47 -32.08 69.75
C ASN A 64 15.25 -31.62 71.00
N CYS A 65 14.93 -30.45 71.56
CA CYS A 65 15.53 -29.88 72.77
C CYS A 65 17.08 -29.82 72.76
N ASP A 66 17.71 -29.71 71.60
CA ASP A 66 19.17 -29.63 71.46
C ASP A 66 19.72 -28.19 71.63
N GLY A 67 18.80 -27.21 71.64
CA GLY A 67 19.09 -25.78 71.78
C GLY A 67 19.22 -25.03 70.45
N GLN A 68 18.97 -25.69 69.33
CA GLN A 68 18.76 -25.09 68.01
C GLN A 68 17.26 -25.07 67.72
N ILE A 69 16.76 -23.96 67.19
CA ILE A 69 15.37 -23.85 66.73
C ILE A 69 15.47 -23.87 65.21
N ASP A 70 14.79 -24.81 64.55
CA ASP A 70 14.78 -24.96 63.09
C ASP A 70 16.21 -25.14 62.51
N GLY A 71 16.95 -26.13 63.05
CA GLY A 71 18.33 -26.44 62.68
C GLY A 71 18.51 -27.11 61.31
N LEU A 72 19.76 -27.35 60.89
CA LEU A 72 20.04 -28.10 59.63
C LEU A 72 19.66 -29.59 59.72
N ASP A 73 19.30 -30.06 60.91
CA ASP A 73 18.75 -31.38 61.20
C ASP A 73 17.21 -31.44 61.10
N SER A 74 16.54 -30.33 60.73
CA SER A 74 15.10 -30.32 60.45
C SER A 74 14.75 -31.25 59.28
N VAL A 75 13.74 -32.10 59.48
CA VAL A 75 13.34 -33.12 58.49
C VAL A 75 12.60 -32.56 57.27
N ASP A 76 12.15 -31.32 57.33
CA ASP A 76 11.41 -30.59 56.30
C ASP A 76 12.17 -29.33 55.79
N ILE A 77 13.50 -29.36 55.86
CA ILE A 77 14.35 -28.31 55.28
C ILE A 77 14.33 -28.35 53.74
N SER A 78 14.08 -27.20 53.11
CA SER A 78 14.02 -27.07 51.65
C SER A 78 15.38 -26.69 51.07
N THR A 79 15.67 -27.20 49.86
CA THR A 79 16.80 -26.71 49.05
C THR A 79 16.39 -25.41 48.36
N VAL A 80 17.18 -24.37 48.54
CA VAL A 80 16.99 -23.05 47.91
C VAL A 80 18.28 -22.63 47.21
N TYR A 81 18.16 -21.84 46.16
CA TYR A 81 19.22 -21.43 45.25
C TYR A 81 19.49 -19.94 45.41
N VAL A 82 20.74 -19.49 45.30
CA VAL A 82 21.04 -18.05 45.35
C VAL A 82 20.31 -17.35 44.20
N ASP A 83 19.55 -16.31 44.52
CA ASP A 83 18.85 -15.41 43.58
C ASP A 83 19.49 -14.02 43.75
N GLY A 84 20.54 -13.79 42.96
CA GLY A 84 21.46 -12.66 43.07
C GLY A 84 20.91 -11.36 42.50
N ASP A 85 19.95 -11.43 41.59
CA ASP A 85 19.34 -10.26 40.93
C ASP A 85 17.86 -10.04 41.28
N GLY A 86 17.22 -11.00 41.95
CA GLY A 86 15.91 -10.89 42.56
C GLY A 86 14.75 -11.16 41.59
N ASP A 87 14.97 -11.90 40.51
CA ASP A 87 13.95 -12.20 39.51
C ASP A 87 13.08 -13.44 39.83
N GLY A 88 13.43 -14.15 40.90
CA GLY A 88 12.70 -15.33 41.38
C GLY A 88 13.18 -16.64 40.76
N PHE A 89 14.23 -16.64 39.94
CA PHE A 89 15.02 -17.81 39.58
C PHE A 89 16.37 -17.72 40.27
N GLY A 90 16.99 -18.86 40.53
CA GLY A 90 18.27 -18.92 41.24
C GLY A 90 19.30 -19.71 40.44
N SER A 91 20.57 -19.44 40.73
CA SER A 91 21.69 -20.17 40.13
C SER A 91 21.73 -21.64 40.58
N ASN A 92 22.63 -22.42 39.98
CA ASN A 92 22.97 -23.77 40.44
C ASN A 92 23.63 -23.83 41.84
N ASN A 93 23.78 -22.71 42.55
CA ASN A 93 24.33 -22.66 43.91
C ASN A 93 23.24 -22.94 44.96
N ALA A 94 23.07 -24.21 45.30
CA ALA A 94 22.13 -24.67 46.32
C ALA A 94 22.62 -24.40 47.76
N THR A 95 21.69 -24.02 48.63
CA THR A 95 21.79 -24.01 50.09
C THR A 95 20.52 -24.59 50.71
N GLN A 96 20.51 -24.83 52.03
CA GLN A 96 19.37 -25.41 52.73
C GLN A 96 18.79 -24.41 53.73
N ALA A 97 17.48 -24.22 53.71
CA ALA A 97 16.78 -23.32 54.62
C ALA A 97 15.33 -23.77 54.89
N CYS A 98 14.83 -23.46 56.08
CA CYS A 98 13.44 -23.72 56.48
C CYS A 98 12.43 -22.74 55.86
N GLU A 99 12.90 -21.55 55.48
CA GLU A 99 12.12 -20.55 54.76
C GLU A 99 13.00 -19.94 53.69
N THR A 100 12.43 -19.72 52.50
CA THR A 100 13.10 -19.06 51.37
C THR A 100 13.38 -17.61 51.73
N ALA A 101 14.62 -17.31 52.11
CA ALA A 101 15.04 -15.97 52.52
C ALA A 101 15.13 -15.03 51.31
N GLU A 102 15.01 -13.71 51.53
CA GLU A 102 15.27 -12.71 50.48
C GLU A 102 16.67 -12.91 49.88
N GLY A 103 16.74 -13.05 48.55
CA GLY A 103 17.96 -13.37 47.80
C GLY A 103 18.16 -14.86 47.54
N PHE A 104 17.12 -15.69 47.70
CA PHE A 104 17.12 -17.09 47.32
C PHE A 104 15.80 -17.48 46.60
N SER A 105 15.88 -18.41 45.65
CA SER A 105 14.76 -18.98 44.89
C SER A 105 14.64 -20.50 45.11
N GLU A 106 13.46 -21.09 44.91
CA GLU A 106 13.27 -22.55 44.87
C GLU A 106 13.55 -23.15 43.48
N ASN A 107 13.75 -22.30 42.47
CA ASN A 107 13.93 -22.69 41.08
C ASN A 107 15.38 -22.44 40.65
N ASN A 108 16.08 -23.44 40.10
CA ASN A 108 17.52 -23.39 39.79
C ASN A 108 17.85 -23.14 38.31
N LEU A 109 16.89 -22.62 37.56
CA LEU A 109 16.95 -22.52 36.11
C LEU A 109 17.51 -21.19 35.61
N ASP A 110 18.11 -20.37 36.49
CA ASP A 110 18.77 -19.12 36.09
C ASP A 110 20.20 -19.38 35.58
N CYS A 111 20.41 -19.07 34.30
CA CYS A 111 21.71 -19.18 33.63
C CYS A 111 22.61 -17.96 33.85
N ASN A 112 22.10 -16.83 34.36
CA ASN A 112 22.86 -15.65 34.75
C ASN A 112 22.23 -14.87 35.92
N ASP A 113 22.53 -15.34 37.12
CA ASP A 113 22.16 -14.84 38.47
C ASP A 113 22.66 -13.43 38.85
N ASN A 114 23.07 -12.62 37.86
CA ASN A 114 23.38 -11.20 38.02
C ASN A 114 22.58 -10.31 37.05
N ALA A 115 21.66 -10.88 36.28
CA ALA A 115 20.91 -10.22 35.23
C ALA A 115 19.44 -10.67 35.22
N ALA A 116 18.58 -9.94 35.94
CA ALA A 116 17.14 -10.21 36.12
C ALA A 116 16.26 -10.28 34.84
N LEU A 117 16.87 -10.09 33.66
CA LEU A 117 16.25 -10.26 32.34
C LEU A 117 16.70 -11.55 31.66
N VAL A 118 17.49 -12.37 32.34
CA VAL A 118 18.05 -13.63 31.87
C VAL A 118 17.50 -14.72 32.78
N ASN A 119 16.40 -15.35 32.38
CA ASN A 119 15.74 -16.41 33.12
C ASN A 119 14.80 -17.19 32.19
N PRO A 120 14.31 -18.38 32.58
CA PRO A 120 13.45 -19.22 31.73
C PRO A 120 12.19 -18.59 31.17
N ASN A 121 11.72 -17.50 31.79
CA ASN A 121 10.51 -16.78 31.37
C ASN A 121 10.83 -15.54 30.53
N ALA A 122 12.10 -15.18 30.37
CA ALA A 122 12.50 -14.05 29.54
C ALA A 122 12.26 -14.36 28.06
N GLN A 123 12.09 -13.30 27.28
CA GLN A 123 12.07 -13.40 25.83
C GLN A 123 13.49 -13.21 25.31
N GLU A 124 13.92 -14.10 24.43
CA GLU A 124 15.21 -14.01 23.77
C GLU A 124 15.28 -12.75 22.89
N VAL A 125 16.38 -12.00 22.98
CA VAL A 125 16.64 -10.79 22.21
C VAL A 125 18.03 -10.81 21.61
N CYS A 126 18.25 -10.05 20.52
CA CYS A 126 19.54 -9.95 19.85
C CYS A 126 20.59 -9.17 20.68
N ASP A 127 21.12 -9.77 21.73
CA ASP A 127 22.16 -9.21 22.60
C ASP A 127 23.36 -10.14 22.83
N GLY A 128 23.34 -11.34 22.24
CA GLY A 128 24.40 -12.34 22.34
C GLY A 128 24.39 -13.15 23.63
N PHE A 129 23.33 -13.04 24.43
CA PHE A 129 23.12 -13.84 25.64
C PHE A 129 21.87 -14.70 25.48
N ASP A 130 21.93 -15.94 25.95
CA ASP A 130 20.75 -16.80 26.11
C ASP A 130 19.89 -16.21 27.25
N ASN A 131 18.95 -15.33 26.91
CA ASN A 131 18.11 -14.64 27.86
C ASN A 131 17.06 -15.59 28.45
N ASN A 132 16.54 -16.55 27.67
CA ASN A 132 15.50 -17.47 28.14
C ASN A 132 16.05 -18.77 28.74
N CYS A 133 17.36 -18.90 28.87
CA CYS A 133 18.07 -20.05 29.43
C CYS A 133 17.70 -21.41 28.80
N ASN A 134 17.36 -21.45 27.52
CA ASN A 134 16.99 -22.69 26.80
C ASN A 134 18.18 -23.36 26.09
N GLY A 135 19.37 -22.77 26.16
CA GLY A 135 20.61 -23.26 25.55
C GLY A 135 20.84 -22.82 24.10
N LEU A 136 19.95 -22.00 23.54
CA LEU A 136 20.08 -21.37 22.23
C LEU A 136 20.35 -19.87 22.41
N THR A 137 20.83 -19.21 21.35
CA THR A 137 21.19 -17.78 21.44
C THR A 137 20.90 -17.09 20.13
N ASP A 138 20.29 -15.90 20.19
CA ASP A 138 20.04 -15.01 19.06
C ASP A 138 19.40 -15.74 17.84
N ASP A 139 20.10 -15.78 16.69
CA ASP A 139 19.62 -16.37 15.45
C ASP A 139 19.49 -17.91 15.50
N ASN A 140 20.10 -18.56 16.48
CA ASN A 140 19.95 -20.01 16.70
C ASN A 140 18.76 -20.35 17.58
N ASP A 141 18.12 -19.36 18.22
CA ASP A 141 16.92 -19.54 19.03
C ASP A 141 15.66 -19.15 18.24
N PRO A 142 14.71 -20.10 18.01
CA PRO A 142 13.47 -19.82 17.30
C PRO A 142 12.50 -18.89 18.06
N THR A 143 12.74 -18.64 19.35
CA THR A 143 11.90 -17.80 20.22
C THR A 143 12.37 -16.34 20.30
N THR A 144 13.50 -16.01 19.66
CA THR A 144 14.03 -14.64 19.60
C THR A 144 13.02 -13.66 19.06
N SER A 145 12.92 -12.51 19.72
CA SER A 145 11.99 -11.45 19.39
C SER A 145 12.31 -10.78 18.05
N ASP A 146 11.32 -10.73 17.15
CA ASP A 146 11.42 -9.94 15.92
C ASP A 146 11.65 -8.45 16.17
N ALA A 147 11.21 -7.93 17.32
CA ALA A 147 11.44 -6.53 17.71
C ALA A 147 12.93 -6.21 18.01
N SER A 148 13.75 -7.23 18.24
CA SER A 148 15.19 -7.09 18.49
C SER A 148 16.05 -7.38 17.26
N ARG A 149 15.47 -7.99 16.20
CA ARG A 149 16.16 -8.33 14.96
C ARG A 149 16.31 -7.11 14.05
N THR A 150 17.39 -7.09 13.28
CA THR A 150 17.67 -6.08 12.25
C THR A 150 17.23 -6.61 10.89
N PRO A 151 16.60 -5.78 10.05
CA PRO A 151 16.29 -6.16 8.66
C PRO A 151 17.56 -6.25 7.82
N TYR A 152 17.68 -7.34 7.09
CA TYR A 152 18.69 -7.53 6.06
C TYR A 152 18.04 -8.03 4.77
N PHE A 153 18.68 -7.71 3.65
CA PHE A 153 18.23 -7.97 2.29
C PHE A 153 19.31 -8.80 1.60
N LEU A 154 18.91 -9.81 0.83
CA LEU A 154 19.80 -10.56 -0.04
C LEU A 154 20.52 -9.58 -0.97
N ASP A 155 21.83 -9.79 -1.13
CA ASP A 155 22.73 -9.02 -2.01
C ASP A 155 23.51 -10.09 -2.81
N GLU A 156 22.93 -10.54 -3.92
CA GLU A 156 23.46 -11.64 -4.74
C GLU A 156 24.65 -11.21 -5.62
N ASP A 157 24.77 -9.92 -5.97
CA ASP A 157 25.82 -9.39 -6.83
C ASP A 157 26.96 -8.64 -6.11
N ASP A 158 26.88 -8.53 -4.78
CA ASP A 158 27.86 -7.93 -3.86
C ASP A 158 28.10 -6.42 -4.11
N ASP A 159 27.07 -5.65 -4.51
CA ASP A 159 27.19 -4.20 -4.74
C ASP A 159 26.95 -3.33 -3.49
N GLY A 160 26.40 -3.96 -2.44
CA GLY A 160 26.17 -3.35 -1.14
C GLY A 160 24.76 -2.78 -0.94
N PHE A 161 23.85 -3.01 -1.87
CA PHE A 161 22.41 -2.87 -1.71
C PHE A 161 21.77 -4.25 -1.89
N GLY A 162 20.62 -4.47 -1.28
CA GLY A 162 19.90 -5.72 -1.43
C GLY A 162 18.45 -5.52 -1.87
N LEU A 163 17.91 -6.57 -2.49
CA LEU A 163 16.56 -6.58 -3.04
C LEU A 163 15.49 -6.42 -1.96
N ASP A 164 14.63 -5.41 -2.08
CA ASP A 164 13.57 -5.10 -1.10
C ASP A 164 12.62 -6.30 -0.82
N GLU A 165 12.34 -7.12 -1.83
CA GLU A 165 11.47 -8.29 -1.71
C GLU A 165 12.08 -9.45 -0.90
N SER A 166 13.39 -9.40 -0.61
CA SER A 166 14.13 -10.45 0.10
C SER A 166 14.22 -10.24 1.63
N LEU A 167 13.51 -9.23 2.14
CA LEU A 167 13.52 -8.82 3.55
C LEU A 167 13.47 -10.02 4.50
N SER A 168 14.54 -10.16 5.29
CA SER A 168 14.69 -11.17 6.33
C SER A 168 15.22 -10.53 7.60
N LEU A 169 14.74 -11.00 8.75
CA LEU A 169 15.12 -10.46 10.06
C LEU A 169 16.18 -11.35 10.70
N PHE A 170 17.32 -10.77 11.07
CA PHE A 170 18.40 -11.48 11.77
C PHE A 170 19.01 -10.61 12.87
N CYS A 171 19.62 -11.22 13.88
CA CYS A 171 20.44 -10.53 14.85
C CYS A 171 21.77 -10.08 14.23
N SER A 172 22.31 -10.88 13.30
CA SER A 172 23.52 -10.56 12.56
C SER A 172 23.39 -10.92 11.08
N ALA A 173 23.96 -10.10 10.19
CA ALA A 173 23.90 -10.32 8.74
C ALA A 173 24.42 -11.72 8.37
N PRO A 174 23.59 -12.61 7.82
CA PRO A 174 24.09 -13.85 7.24
C PRO A 174 24.90 -13.57 5.96
N SER A 175 25.69 -14.54 5.52
CA SER A 175 26.47 -14.40 4.28
C SER A 175 25.55 -14.17 3.08
N GLY A 176 25.85 -13.14 2.29
CA GLY A 176 25.06 -12.74 1.12
C GLY A 176 23.86 -11.86 1.45
N TYR A 177 23.78 -11.28 2.65
CA TYR A 177 22.77 -10.31 3.02
C TYR A 177 23.41 -9.00 3.53
N ILE A 178 22.77 -7.86 3.26
CA ILE A 178 23.21 -6.52 3.63
C ILE A 178 22.06 -5.71 4.26
N GLU A 179 22.37 -4.69 5.06
CA GLU A 179 21.35 -3.85 5.74
C GLU A 179 20.73 -2.81 4.79
N ALA A 180 21.50 -2.38 3.78
CA ALA A 180 21.06 -1.37 2.83
C ALA A 180 20.12 -1.98 1.80
N ASN A 181 18.95 -1.37 1.64
CA ASN A 181 17.90 -1.84 0.76
C ASN A 181 17.74 -0.93 -0.45
N GLY A 182 16.85 -1.28 -1.37
CA GLY A 182 16.51 -0.48 -2.54
C GLY A 182 17.19 -0.92 -3.84
N ASP A 183 17.86 -2.07 -3.86
CA ASP A 183 18.26 -2.69 -5.13
C ASP A 183 17.00 -3.17 -5.89
N CYS A 184 16.93 -2.85 -7.17
CA CYS A 184 15.84 -3.22 -8.07
C CYS A 184 16.25 -4.31 -9.10
N ASP A 185 17.52 -4.72 -9.15
CA ASP A 185 18.04 -5.88 -9.90
C ASP A 185 19.28 -6.48 -9.20
N ASP A 186 19.04 -7.31 -8.19
CA ASP A 186 20.05 -8.00 -7.34
C ASP A 186 21.01 -8.93 -8.10
N GLU A 187 20.77 -9.17 -9.40
CA GLU A 187 21.69 -9.92 -10.27
C GLU A 187 22.69 -8.99 -11.00
N ASN A 188 22.58 -7.67 -10.84
CA ASN A 188 23.28 -6.67 -11.62
C ASN A 188 23.73 -5.41 -10.84
N SER A 189 24.96 -5.46 -10.35
CA SER A 189 25.68 -4.41 -9.59
C SER A 189 25.79 -3.00 -10.21
N SER A 190 25.25 -2.81 -11.41
CA SER A 190 25.13 -1.51 -12.08
C SER A 190 23.73 -0.90 -11.93
N ILE A 191 22.80 -1.58 -11.26
CA ILE A 191 21.43 -1.15 -11.01
C ILE A 191 21.24 -1.18 -9.49
N ASN A 192 21.33 -0.01 -8.86
CA ASN A 192 21.18 0.16 -7.41
C ASN A 192 21.01 1.65 -7.08
N PRO A 193 20.56 2.01 -5.86
CA PRO A 193 20.32 3.40 -5.44
C PRO A 193 21.44 4.43 -5.61
N THR A 194 22.65 4.00 -5.94
CA THR A 194 23.81 4.87 -6.17
C THR A 194 24.39 4.81 -7.57
N ALA A 195 23.78 4.01 -8.46
CA ALA A 195 24.15 3.95 -9.86
C ALA A 195 23.93 5.32 -10.54
N GLU A 196 24.68 5.57 -11.62
CA GLU A 196 24.42 6.72 -12.48
C GLU A 196 23.43 6.29 -13.55
N GLU A 197 22.31 7.00 -13.66
CA GLU A 197 21.35 6.88 -14.77
C GLU A 197 22.04 7.08 -16.13
N ILE A 198 21.68 6.25 -17.11
CA ILE A 198 22.06 6.38 -18.52
C ILE A 198 20.83 6.16 -19.39
N CYS A 199 20.80 6.74 -20.60
CA CYS A 199 19.69 6.58 -21.53
C CYS A 199 19.63 5.16 -22.14
N ASP A 200 19.19 4.17 -21.36
CA ASP A 200 19.02 2.78 -21.80
C ASP A 200 17.64 2.20 -21.52
N GLY A 201 16.73 3.00 -20.94
CA GLY A 201 15.35 2.62 -20.65
C GLY A 201 15.21 1.70 -19.42
N ILE A 202 16.24 1.66 -18.57
CA ILE A 202 16.27 0.95 -17.29
C ILE A 202 16.43 1.99 -16.18
N ASP A 203 15.66 1.86 -15.11
CA ASP A 203 15.87 2.61 -13.87
C ASP A 203 17.13 2.05 -13.18
N ASN A 204 18.28 2.68 -13.40
CA ASN A 204 19.56 2.22 -12.87
C ASN A 204 19.71 2.60 -11.40
N ASP A 205 19.23 3.76 -10.98
CA ASP A 205 19.35 4.29 -9.62
C ASP A 205 18.15 3.93 -8.71
N CYS A 206 17.27 3.05 -9.20
CA CYS A 206 16.14 2.46 -8.48
C CYS A 206 15.24 3.51 -7.80
N ASN A 207 15.09 4.68 -8.41
CA ASN A 207 14.29 5.78 -7.89
C ASN A 207 12.85 5.80 -8.45
N THR A 208 12.51 4.83 -9.31
CA THR A 208 11.25 4.64 -10.05
C THR A 208 11.03 5.50 -11.28
N ASP A 209 11.90 6.48 -11.52
CA ASP A 209 11.87 7.36 -12.69
C ASP A 209 12.96 6.93 -13.69
N ILE A 210 12.54 6.30 -14.80
CA ILE A 210 13.45 5.81 -15.84
C ILE A 210 14.19 6.99 -16.51
N ASP A 211 15.52 6.91 -16.59
CA ASP A 211 16.42 7.85 -17.27
C ASP A 211 16.36 9.32 -16.77
N ASP A 212 15.80 9.58 -15.57
CA ASP A 212 15.37 10.92 -15.11
C ASP A 212 16.52 11.92 -14.88
N ASN A 213 17.73 11.41 -14.66
CA ASN A 213 18.94 12.20 -14.54
C ASN A 213 20.11 11.66 -15.36
N ALA A 214 19.79 10.97 -16.46
CA ALA A 214 20.77 10.30 -17.28
C ALA A 214 21.98 11.20 -17.64
N VAL A 215 23.18 10.68 -17.38
CA VAL A 215 24.44 11.43 -17.52
C VAL A 215 24.84 11.62 -18.99
N ASP A 216 24.24 10.85 -19.90
CA ASP A 216 24.48 10.87 -21.34
C ASP A 216 23.34 11.48 -22.16
N ARG A 217 22.40 12.20 -21.51
CA ARG A 217 21.38 13.01 -22.19
C ARG A 217 22.00 13.94 -23.23
N ILE A 218 21.31 14.06 -24.37
CA ILE A 218 21.69 14.93 -25.48
C ILE A 218 20.68 16.06 -25.65
N LEU A 219 21.06 17.09 -26.40
CA LEU A 219 20.17 18.21 -26.69
C LEU A 219 19.28 17.84 -27.89
N LEU A 220 17.98 17.74 -27.65
CA LEU A 220 16.93 17.38 -28.61
C LEU A 220 15.93 18.52 -28.76
N PHE A 221 15.06 18.45 -29.77
CA PHE A 221 13.95 19.38 -29.97
C PHE A 221 12.71 18.86 -29.25
N VAL A 222 11.94 19.73 -28.60
CA VAL A 222 10.65 19.34 -27.99
C VAL A 222 9.70 18.91 -29.09
N ASP A 223 9.07 17.74 -28.95
CA ASP A 223 8.14 17.08 -29.89
C ASP A 223 6.87 16.68 -29.10
N SER A 224 5.97 17.64 -28.86
CA SER A 224 4.84 17.42 -27.93
C SER A 224 3.75 16.49 -28.45
N ASP A 225 3.77 16.10 -29.73
CA ASP A 225 2.79 15.21 -30.34
C ASP A 225 3.34 13.86 -30.82
N GLY A 226 4.66 13.67 -30.74
CA GLY A 226 5.36 12.41 -30.97
C GLY A 226 5.37 11.98 -32.43
N ASP A 227 5.28 12.92 -33.38
CA ASP A 227 5.32 12.62 -34.81
C ASP A 227 6.74 12.46 -35.38
N GLY A 228 7.75 12.75 -34.55
CA GLY A 228 9.16 12.66 -34.87
C GLY A 228 9.76 13.97 -35.38
N PHE A 229 9.04 15.09 -35.35
CA PHE A 229 9.55 16.42 -35.65
C PHE A 229 9.35 17.34 -34.44
N GLY A 230 10.44 17.85 -33.89
CA GLY A 230 10.36 18.81 -32.80
C GLY A 230 10.24 20.25 -33.28
N SER A 231 9.69 21.09 -32.41
CA SER A 231 9.66 22.53 -32.54
C SER A 231 11.05 23.19 -32.50
N SER A 232 11.08 24.52 -32.49
CA SER A 232 12.32 25.29 -32.31
C SER A 232 12.85 25.30 -30.85
N GLU A 233 12.06 24.79 -29.90
CA GLU A 233 12.46 24.65 -28.51
C GLU A 233 13.34 23.41 -28.35
N MET A 234 14.39 23.53 -27.54
CA MET A 234 15.33 22.43 -27.29
C MET A 234 15.34 22.10 -25.81
N ASP A 235 15.30 20.81 -25.51
CA ASP A 235 15.45 20.29 -24.16
C ASP A 235 16.54 19.20 -24.09
N LEU A 236 17.03 18.96 -22.88
CA LEU A 236 18.04 17.95 -22.61
C LEU A 236 17.34 16.65 -22.19
N GLY A 237 17.39 15.61 -23.02
CA GLY A 237 16.73 14.33 -22.76
C GLY A 237 17.36 13.15 -23.48
N CYS A 238 16.67 12.03 -23.45
CA CYS A 238 17.14 10.78 -24.03
C CYS A 238 16.62 10.63 -25.48
N PRO A 239 17.37 10.00 -26.39
CA PRO A 239 16.96 9.86 -27.80
C PRO A 239 15.66 9.07 -28.01
N ASP A 240 15.29 8.25 -27.03
CA ASP A 240 14.11 7.39 -27.07
C ASP A 240 12.88 8.04 -26.38
N ASP A 241 13.01 9.28 -25.88
CA ASP A 241 11.89 10.05 -25.33
C ASP A 241 10.91 10.41 -26.46
N ASN A 242 9.66 9.97 -26.35
CA ASN A 242 8.65 10.26 -27.38
C ASN A 242 8.27 11.75 -27.45
N ASP A 243 8.58 12.52 -26.41
CA ASP A 243 8.29 13.95 -26.34
C ASP A 243 9.48 14.81 -26.88
N LEU A 244 10.51 14.16 -27.43
CA LEU A 244 11.72 14.79 -27.95
C LEU A 244 12.14 14.19 -29.31
N SER A 245 12.62 15.03 -30.22
CA SER A 245 13.09 14.61 -31.54
C SER A 245 14.49 15.14 -31.88
N GLU A 246 15.29 14.34 -32.59
CA GLU A 246 16.55 14.79 -33.20
C GLU A 246 16.32 15.74 -34.39
N ILE A 247 15.10 15.80 -34.93
CA ILE A 247 14.76 16.50 -36.16
C ILE A 247 13.89 17.70 -35.83
N SER A 248 14.42 18.92 -35.98
CA SER A 248 13.63 20.14 -35.87
C SER A 248 12.80 20.43 -37.12
N GLY A 249 11.73 21.19 -36.97
CA GLY A 249 11.04 21.84 -38.08
C GLY A 249 9.53 21.90 -37.93
N ASP A 250 9.00 21.39 -36.82
CA ASP A 250 7.57 21.46 -36.57
C ASP A 250 7.14 22.89 -36.21
N CYS A 251 6.18 23.40 -36.98
CA CYS A 251 5.58 24.70 -36.81
C CYS A 251 4.36 24.68 -35.88
N VAL A 252 3.77 23.51 -35.62
CA VAL A 252 2.64 23.26 -34.72
C VAL A 252 2.85 21.93 -33.96
N ASP A 253 3.81 21.94 -33.05
CA ASP A 253 4.31 20.83 -32.20
C ASP A 253 3.29 19.99 -31.42
N ASN A 254 2.03 20.40 -31.39
CA ASN A 254 0.95 19.73 -30.67
C ASN A 254 -0.09 19.11 -31.61
N ASN A 255 0.23 19.01 -32.90
CA ASN A 255 -0.65 18.50 -33.93
C ASN A 255 0.11 17.62 -34.95
N PRO A 256 0.04 16.27 -34.83
CA PRO A 256 0.93 15.33 -35.51
C PRO A 256 0.66 15.17 -37.02
N ILE A 257 -0.24 16.00 -37.57
CA ILE A 257 -0.54 16.10 -39.00
C ILE A 257 0.01 17.38 -39.63
N ILE A 258 0.62 18.27 -38.84
CA ILE A 258 1.29 19.48 -39.30
C ILE A 258 2.77 19.31 -38.98
N ASN A 259 3.58 19.02 -39.99
CA ASN A 259 5.03 18.83 -39.83
C ASN A 259 5.73 18.95 -41.18
N PRO A 260 7.07 19.05 -41.22
CA PRO A 260 7.85 19.19 -42.46
C PRO A 260 7.59 18.15 -43.57
N ASN A 261 6.98 17.01 -43.24
CA ASN A 261 6.67 15.94 -44.18
C ASN A 261 5.19 15.81 -44.53
N ALA A 262 4.31 16.63 -43.94
CA ALA A 262 2.89 16.59 -44.22
C ALA A 262 2.59 17.04 -45.66
N GLU A 263 1.43 16.62 -46.16
CA GLU A 263 0.90 17.07 -47.45
C GLU A 263 0.11 18.35 -47.23
N GLU A 264 0.42 19.39 -48.00
CA GLU A 264 -0.33 20.66 -47.94
C GLU A 264 -1.75 20.47 -48.49
N ILE A 265 -2.74 21.04 -47.80
CA ILE A 265 -4.14 21.04 -48.22
C ILE A 265 -4.74 22.45 -48.07
N CYS A 266 -5.87 22.70 -48.71
CA CYS A 266 -6.55 23.99 -48.74
C CYS A 266 -7.39 24.22 -47.48
N ASP A 267 -6.75 24.37 -46.32
CA ASP A 267 -7.39 24.57 -45.02
C ASP A 267 -6.95 25.84 -44.27
N SER A 268 -6.12 26.67 -44.92
CA SER A 268 -5.53 27.89 -44.34
C SER A 268 -4.55 27.65 -43.20
N ILE A 269 -3.97 26.46 -43.14
CA ILE A 269 -2.86 26.07 -42.27
C ILE A 269 -1.66 25.74 -43.17
N ASP A 270 -0.45 26.11 -42.74
CA ASP A 270 0.78 25.61 -43.36
C ASP A 270 1.04 24.21 -42.80
N ASN A 271 0.52 23.18 -43.48
CA ASN A 271 0.57 21.82 -42.97
C ASN A 271 2.00 21.27 -43.04
N ASN A 272 2.75 21.65 -44.09
CA ASN A 272 4.08 21.11 -44.34
C ASN A 272 5.23 21.95 -43.75
N CYS A 273 4.91 23.00 -42.99
CA CYS A 273 5.84 23.88 -42.30
C CYS A 273 6.93 24.49 -43.20
N ASP A 274 6.60 24.85 -44.44
CA ASP A 274 7.52 25.49 -45.39
C ASP A 274 7.42 27.03 -45.44
N ASP A 275 6.68 27.61 -44.49
CA ASP A 275 6.30 29.02 -44.36
C ASP A 275 5.31 29.51 -45.45
N LEU A 276 4.65 28.61 -46.20
CA LEU A 276 3.69 28.95 -47.26
C LEU A 276 2.33 28.27 -47.04
N THR A 277 1.37 29.03 -46.51
CA THR A 277 -0.03 28.58 -46.38
C THR A 277 -0.76 28.48 -47.72
N ASP A 278 -1.49 27.37 -47.94
CA ASP A 278 -2.40 27.15 -49.08
C ASP A 278 -1.73 27.33 -50.45
N ASP A 279 -0.48 26.86 -50.57
CA ASP A 279 0.38 27.19 -51.70
C ASP A 279 0.11 26.32 -52.97
N LEU A 280 0.99 26.40 -53.97
CA LEU A 280 0.84 25.60 -55.19
C LEU A 280 1.04 24.10 -54.99
N SER A 281 1.65 23.67 -53.88
CA SER A 281 1.79 22.26 -53.51
C SER A 281 0.48 21.63 -52.99
N ALA A 282 -0.49 22.44 -52.54
CA ALA A 282 -1.79 21.96 -52.04
C ALA A 282 -2.51 21.03 -53.04
N THR A 283 -3.00 19.87 -52.60
CA THR A 283 -3.47 18.81 -53.51
C THR A 283 -4.99 18.76 -53.74
N ASP A 284 -5.77 19.49 -52.96
CA ASP A 284 -7.25 19.50 -52.94
C ASP A 284 -7.88 20.80 -53.49
N LYS A 285 -7.16 21.52 -54.36
CA LYS A 285 -7.61 22.77 -55.00
C LYS A 285 -9.00 22.66 -55.69
N ASN A 286 -9.85 23.67 -55.49
CA ASN A 286 -11.14 23.83 -56.16
C ASN A 286 -11.01 24.52 -57.53
N ASN A 287 -11.91 24.21 -58.46
CA ASN A 287 -12.00 24.92 -59.74
C ASN A 287 -12.92 26.15 -59.60
N TYR A 288 -12.43 27.31 -60.00
CA TYR A 288 -13.19 28.56 -60.09
C TYR A 288 -13.31 29.01 -61.55
N PHE A 289 -14.43 29.62 -61.90
CA PHE A 289 -14.84 30.10 -63.22
C PHE A 289 -14.91 31.62 -63.25
N ILE A 290 -14.60 32.23 -64.39
CA ILE A 290 -14.60 33.70 -64.51
C ILE A 290 -16.00 34.25 -64.24
N ASP A 291 -16.09 35.28 -63.40
CA ASP A 291 -17.27 36.10 -63.08
C ASP A 291 -16.87 37.56 -63.33
N PHE A 292 -17.23 38.09 -64.50
CA PHE A 292 -16.85 39.40 -64.98
C PHE A 292 -17.88 40.49 -64.66
N ASP A 293 -19.15 40.12 -64.44
CA ASP A 293 -20.21 41.06 -64.08
C ASP A 293 -20.53 41.11 -62.57
N GLU A 294 -19.84 40.29 -61.78
CA GLU A 294 -19.87 40.21 -60.32
C GLU A 294 -21.23 39.79 -59.75
N ASP A 295 -21.95 38.90 -60.44
CA ASP A 295 -23.26 38.41 -60.01
C ASP A 295 -23.24 37.09 -59.20
N GLY A 296 -22.06 36.48 -59.08
CA GLY A 296 -21.86 35.25 -58.32
C GLY A 296 -21.95 33.96 -59.15
N PHE A 297 -22.21 34.05 -60.45
CA PHE A 297 -22.22 32.91 -61.38
C PHE A 297 -21.16 33.11 -62.45
N GLY A 298 -20.33 32.08 -62.67
CA GLY A 298 -19.30 32.12 -63.70
C GLY A 298 -19.69 31.32 -64.93
N ILE A 299 -18.94 31.51 -66.03
CA ILE A 299 -19.22 30.80 -67.28
C ILE A 299 -18.42 29.47 -67.39
N GLY A 300 -19.12 28.33 -67.31
CA GLY A 300 -18.51 26.99 -67.33
C GLY A 300 -17.97 26.52 -68.69
N GLU A 301 -18.72 26.76 -69.76
CA GLU A 301 -18.34 26.44 -71.14
C GLU A 301 -18.95 27.45 -72.12
N ILE A 302 -18.11 27.95 -73.04
CA ILE A 302 -18.52 28.86 -74.11
C ILE A 302 -19.41 28.10 -75.10
N ARG A 303 -20.73 28.26 -75.01
CA ARG A 303 -21.63 27.82 -76.08
C ARG A 303 -21.47 28.77 -77.26
N GLU A 304 -21.09 28.26 -78.43
CA GLU A 304 -20.92 29.03 -79.67
C GLU A 304 -22.13 29.96 -79.93
N ILE A 305 -22.01 31.23 -79.57
CA ILE A 305 -22.97 32.25 -80.01
C ILE A 305 -22.65 32.54 -81.48
N GLN A 306 -23.47 31.98 -82.38
CA GLN A 306 -23.40 32.26 -83.81
C GLN A 306 -23.76 33.72 -84.12
N GLN A 307 -22.85 34.68 -83.97
CA GLN A 307 -22.95 35.96 -84.70
C GLN A 307 -21.60 36.44 -85.28
N ASN A 308 -21.56 36.47 -86.61
CA ASN A 308 -20.46 36.92 -87.50
C ASN A 308 -19.73 38.20 -87.02
N PRO A 309 -18.39 38.19 -86.87
CA PRO A 309 -17.60 39.41 -86.82
C PRO A 309 -17.19 39.86 -88.24
N LEU A 310 -17.70 41.02 -88.66
CA LEU A 310 -17.20 41.77 -89.82
C LEU A 310 -15.82 42.38 -89.49
N PHE A 311 -14.75 41.90 -90.13
CA PHE A 311 -13.40 42.46 -90.01
C PHE A 311 -13.26 43.84 -90.71
N PHE A 312 -12.81 44.86 -89.97
CA PHE A 312 -12.29 46.13 -90.52
C PHE A 312 -10.92 46.46 -89.89
N CYS A 313 -9.88 46.66 -90.72
CA CYS A 313 -8.58 47.22 -90.30
C CYS A 313 -8.59 48.76 -90.36
N PRO A 314 -8.28 49.49 -89.28
CA PRO A 314 -7.99 50.93 -89.35
C PRO A 314 -6.52 51.19 -89.69
N SER A 315 -6.30 52.10 -90.64
CA SER A 315 -4.99 52.59 -91.06
C SER A 315 -4.42 53.63 -90.09
N SER A 316 -3.12 53.48 -89.82
CA SER A 316 -2.16 54.42 -89.25
C SER A 316 -2.53 55.92 -89.26
N GLU A 317 -2.63 56.55 -88.08
CA GLU A 317 -2.16 57.91 -87.87
C GLU A 317 -1.47 58.04 -86.50
N THR A 318 -0.20 58.45 -86.54
CA THR A 318 0.66 58.76 -85.42
C THR A 318 0.44 60.21 -84.96
N THR A 319 0.20 60.42 -83.68
CA THR A 319 0.44 61.73 -83.04
C THR A 319 1.11 61.54 -81.68
N SER A 320 2.34 62.04 -81.62
CA SER A 320 3.20 62.15 -80.45
C SER A 320 2.60 63.06 -79.39
N ILE A 321 2.61 62.62 -78.14
CA ILE A 321 2.59 63.52 -76.97
C ILE A 321 3.83 63.21 -76.14
N ASN A 322 4.78 64.14 -76.18
CA ASN A 322 5.94 64.19 -75.31
C ASN A 322 5.54 64.82 -73.98
N GLY A 323 5.90 64.17 -72.87
CA GLY A 323 5.96 64.79 -71.56
C GLY A 323 5.36 63.90 -70.48
N PHE A 324 6.20 63.11 -69.82
CA PHE A 324 6.34 63.08 -68.36
C PHE A 324 7.69 62.42 -68.04
N SER A 325 8.45 63.08 -67.18
CA SER A 325 9.80 62.75 -66.75
C SER A 325 9.78 62.00 -65.42
N ASP A 326 10.77 61.13 -65.27
CA ASP A 326 11.36 60.61 -64.03
C ASP A 326 10.51 59.62 -63.20
N ASN A 327 10.64 58.33 -63.57
CA ASN A 327 10.95 57.21 -62.66
C ASN A 327 10.89 55.86 -63.41
N PHE A 328 11.88 55.56 -64.24
CA PHE A 328 12.09 54.19 -64.74
C PHE A 328 13.53 53.76 -64.50
N ILE A 329 13.66 52.60 -63.85
CA ILE A 329 14.90 51.82 -63.77
C ILE A 329 15.26 51.35 -65.18
N ASP A 330 16.48 51.66 -65.60
CA ASP A 330 17.09 51.17 -66.83
C ASP A 330 17.48 49.69 -66.61
N VAL A 331 16.64 48.75 -67.06
CA VAL A 331 16.98 47.32 -67.03
C VAL A 331 17.81 47.01 -68.28
N ALA A 332 19.07 46.66 -68.03
CA ALA A 332 20.04 46.25 -69.04
C ALA A 332 19.51 45.12 -69.93
N SER A 333 19.84 45.22 -71.21
CA SER A 333 19.59 44.23 -72.26
C SER A 333 20.10 42.82 -71.88
N VAL A 334 19.21 41.83 -71.87
CA VAL A 334 19.57 40.40 -71.88
C VAL A 334 19.30 39.87 -73.29
N ASP A 335 20.31 39.28 -73.93
CA ASP A 335 20.22 38.67 -75.27
C ASP A 335 19.30 37.44 -75.23
N ALA A 336 18.26 37.43 -76.07
CA ALA A 336 17.12 36.52 -76.01
C ALA A 336 17.33 35.17 -76.75
N GLU A 337 18.47 34.50 -76.58
CA GLU A 337 18.76 33.19 -77.22
C GLU A 337 19.03 32.02 -76.25
N GLN A 338 18.79 32.17 -74.94
CA GLN A 338 19.11 31.13 -73.93
C GLN A 338 18.12 31.08 -72.73
N VAL A 339 16.79 31.07 -72.93
CA VAL A 339 15.82 30.86 -71.83
C VAL A 339 14.71 29.91 -72.27
N ASN A 340 14.51 28.82 -71.53
CA ASN A 340 13.43 27.83 -71.75
C ASN A 340 12.25 28.08 -70.80
N PRO A 341 11.04 27.55 -71.09
CA PRO A 341 9.89 27.65 -70.18
C PRO A 341 10.23 27.01 -68.82
N GLY A 342 10.16 27.78 -67.74
CA GLY A 342 10.47 27.34 -66.36
C GLY A 342 11.77 27.88 -65.75
N ASP A 343 12.55 28.71 -66.46
CA ASP A 343 13.77 29.32 -65.89
C ASP A 343 13.46 30.52 -64.97
N ILE A 344 13.98 30.50 -63.74
CA ILE A 344 13.89 31.61 -62.76
C ILE A 344 15.04 32.60 -62.99
N ILE A 345 14.73 33.87 -63.29
CA ILE A 345 15.75 34.94 -63.37
C ILE A 345 15.71 35.78 -62.08
N ARG A 346 16.76 35.69 -61.27
CA ARG A 346 16.94 36.46 -60.04
C ARG A 346 17.48 37.87 -60.33
N LEU A 347 16.77 38.91 -59.91
CA LEU A 347 17.25 40.30 -59.90
C LEU A 347 17.51 40.74 -58.45
N TYR A 348 18.73 41.18 -58.16
CA TYR A 348 19.11 41.68 -56.83
C TYR A 348 18.86 43.18 -56.71
N ASN A 349 18.16 43.60 -55.65
CA ASN A 349 18.13 44.98 -55.17
C ASN A 349 18.79 45.05 -53.77
N GLN A 350 19.55 46.11 -53.50
CA GLN A 350 20.46 46.23 -52.35
C GLN A 350 19.82 46.73 -51.05
N THR A 351 18.53 46.52 -50.81
CA THR A 351 17.93 46.73 -49.48
C THR A 351 16.55 46.08 -49.43
N GLN A 352 16.41 45.09 -48.54
CA GLN A 352 15.25 44.24 -48.26
C GLN A 352 15.02 43.06 -49.22
N ILE A 353 14.92 41.89 -48.61
CA ILE A 353 14.72 40.57 -49.22
C ILE A 353 13.21 40.33 -49.18
N ALA A 354 12.58 40.28 -50.35
CA ALA A 354 11.25 39.72 -50.55
C ALA A 354 11.30 38.99 -51.89
N GLU A 355 10.96 37.71 -51.90
CA GLU A 355 10.87 36.92 -53.13
C GLU A 355 9.56 37.25 -53.84
N PHE A 356 9.62 37.46 -55.16
CA PHE A 356 8.44 37.68 -56.00
C PHE A 356 8.49 36.72 -57.18
N SER A 357 7.44 35.92 -57.34
CA SER A 357 7.22 35.08 -58.51
C SER A 357 6.34 35.83 -59.50
N ILE A 358 6.91 36.31 -60.62
CA ILE A 358 6.16 36.92 -61.72
C ILE A 358 6.10 35.90 -62.87
N ILE A 359 4.89 35.45 -63.22
CA ILE A 359 4.65 34.60 -64.39
C ILE A 359 4.63 35.47 -65.64
N PHE A 360 5.58 35.27 -66.56
CA PHE A 360 5.58 35.93 -67.89
C PHE A 360 4.84 35.07 -68.91
N ILE A 361 3.67 35.51 -69.38
CA ILE A 361 2.99 34.87 -70.52
C ILE A 361 3.53 35.47 -71.83
N LEU A 362 4.13 34.60 -72.64
CA LEU A 362 4.77 34.91 -73.92
C LEU A 362 3.98 34.24 -75.04
N GLU A 363 3.25 35.00 -75.87
CA GLU A 363 2.65 34.43 -77.09
C GLU A 363 3.03 35.13 -78.41
N PHE A 364 3.10 34.30 -79.45
CA PHE A 364 3.52 34.58 -80.82
C PHE A 364 2.29 34.79 -81.71
N ILE A 365 2.14 35.97 -82.33
CA ILE A 365 1.09 36.22 -83.32
C ILE A 365 1.52 35.69 -84.70
N PRO A 366 0.74 34.86 -85.41
CA PRO A 366 1.03 34.52 -86.81
C PRO A 366 0.56 35.63 -87.76
N ASN A 367 1.51 36.24 -88.46
CA ASN A 367 1.40 36.92 -89.76
C ASN A 367 0.28 37.96 -89.99
N CYS A 368 0.58 39.23 -89.66
CA CYS A 368 0.21 40.37 -90.50
C CYS A 368 1.48 40.93 -91.14
N ASN A 369 1.75 40.55 -92.38
CA ASN A 369 3.00 40.84 -93.07
C ASN A 369 2.89 42.13 -93.88
N THR A 370 3.27 43.28 -93.31
CA THR A 370 3.79 44.44 -94.08
C THR A 370 4.76 45.28 -93.25
N GLY A 371 6.06 45.09 -93.52
CA GLY A 371 7.04 46.18 -93.60
C GLY A 371 7.40 47.00 -92.36
N THR A 372 8.58 46.69 -91.83
CA THR A 372 9.56 47.59 -91.19
C THR A 372 9.29 48.22 -89.81
N SER A 373 10.16 47.78 -88.88
CA SER A 373 10.78 48.48 -87.73
C SER A 373 10.03 48.60 -86.39
N SER A 374 10.77 48.19 -85.35
CA SER A 374 10.61 48.37 -83.90
C SER A 374 9.39 47.72 -83.24
N ASN A 375 9.57 46.47 -82.80
CA ASN A 375 8.74 45.87 -81.76
C ASN A 375 9.13 46.46 -80.39
N GLY A 376 8.46 47.53 -79.98
CA GLY A 376 8.39 47.90 -78.57
C GLY A 376 7.31 47.06 -77.90
N ARG A 377 7.70 46.20 -76.95
CA ARG A 377 6.76 45.54 -76.03
C ARG A 377 6.33 46.54 -74.95
N ARG A 378 5.03 46.64 -74.68
CA ARG A 378 4.52 47.25 -73.45
C ARG A 378 4.22 46.14 -72.44
N ILE A 379 4.67 46.34 -71.23
CA ILE A 379 4.41 45.51 -70.05
C ILE A 379 3.20 46.13 -69.35
N PHE A 380 2.17 45.34 -69.05
CA PHE A 380 1.14 45.73 -68.08
C PHE A 380 1.59 45.22 -66.71
N LEU A 381 1.65 46.12 -65.74
CA LEU A 381 1.75 45.78 -64.32
C LEU A 381 0.36 46.08 -63.75
N GLN A 382 -0.32 45.06 -63.25
CA GLN A 382 -1.48 45.25 -62.39
C GLN A 382 -1.00 44.90 -60.98
N ASP A 383 -1.12 45.89 -60.09
CA ASP A 383 -0.67 45.85 -58.71
C ASP A 383 -1.67 44.98 -57.93
N THR A 384 -1.26 43.80 -57.45
CA THR A 384 -2.07 42.99 -56.53
C THR A 384 -1.38 43.01 -55.17
N ASN A 385 -2.05 43.67 -54.22
CA ASN A 385 -1.79 43.76 -52.77
C ASN A 385 -0.93 44.93 -52.25
N LEU A 386 -1.58 46.08 -52.03
CA LEU A 386 -1.31 46.95 -50.89
C LEU A 386 -2.63 47.57 -50.42
N PHE A 387 -3.12 47.18 -49.23
CA PHE A 387 -3.63 48.04 -48.14
C PHE A 387 -4.56 47.26 -47.20
N SER A 388 -4.02 46.77 -46.09
CA SER A 388 -4.72 46.71 -44.81
C SER A 388 -4.56 48.08 -44.12
N THR A 389 -5.54 48.98 -44.31
CA THR A 389 -5.99 50.06 -43.39
C THR A 389 -6.90 51.04 -44.15
N PRO A 390 -7.98 51.58 -43.54
CA PRO A 390 -8.93 52.43 -44.24
C PRO A 390 -8.40 53.87 -44.34
N LEU A 391 -8.25 54.39 -45.56
CA LEU A 391 -8.11 55.82 -45.82
C LEU A 391 -9.36 56.32 -46.55
N SER A 392 -10.26 56.89 -45.75
CA SER A 392 -11.35 57.76 -46.17
C SER A 392 -10.89 58.87 -47.12
N ASP A 393 -11.78 59.23 -48.04
CA ASP A 393 -11.93 60.55 -48.66
C ASP A 393 -10.69 61.15 -49.32
N THR A 394 -10.59 60.99 -50.64
CA THR A 394 -10.60 62.09 -51.63
C THR A 394 -10.21 61.55 -53.00
N LEU A 395 -11.16 61.47 -53.94
CA LEU A 395 -10.99 61.78 -55.37
C LEU A 395 -12.29 61.41 -56.12
N ASN A 396 -13.37 62.08 -55.72
CA ASN A 396 -14.46 62.33 -56.65
C ASN A 396 -14.15 63.68 -57.30
N GLU A 397 -13.76 63.70 -58.57
CA GLU A 397 -14.12 64.74 -59.55
C GLU A 397 -13.38 64.51 -60.88
N GLY A 398 -14.15 64.04 -61.87
CA GLY A 398 -14.07 64.58 -63.22
C GLY A 398 -13.40 63.71 -64.29
N PHE A 399 -14.19 62.89 -64.98
CA PHE A 399 -14.14 62.80 -66.44
C PHE A 399 -15.54 62.51 -66.99
N GLY A 400 -16.09 63.47 -67.74
CA GLY A 400 -17.34 63.33 -68.46
C GLY A 400 -17.15 62.71 -69.84
N THR A 401 -18.12 61.87 -70.21
CA THR A 401 -18.84 61.77 -71.49
C THR A 401 -18.05 61.75 -72.82
N GLU A 402 -18.33 60.68 -73.59
CA GLU A 402 -18.22 60.51 -75.05
C GLU A 402 -16.91 59.94 -75.63
N ALA A 403 -16.84 58.59 -75.73
CA ALA A 403 -16.40 57.89 -76.94
C ALA A 403 -16.83 56.39 -76.89
N ASN A 404 -17.42 55.90 -77.98
CA ASN A 404 -17.97 54.55 -78.20
C ASN A 404 -17.05 53.38 -77.74
N PRO A 405 -17.65 52.26 -77.28
CA PRO A 405 -16.92 51.04 -76.96
C PRO A 405 -16.44 50.38 -78.25
N GLY A 406 -15.13 50.40 -78.49
CA GLY A 406 -14.47 49.62 -79.52
C GLY A 406 -14.03 48.30 -78.93
N THR A 407 -14.72 47.24 -79.30
CA THR A 407 -14.44 45.81 -79.08
C THR A 407 -12.97 45.46 -78.88
N TRP A 408 -12.62 45.02 -77.67
CA TRP A 408 -11.40 44.28 -77.39
C TRP A 408 -11.72 42.79 -77.46
N ALA A 409 -11.07 42.08 -78.37
CA ALA A 409 -11.12 40.63 -78.42
C ALA A 409 -10.18 40.07 -77.35
N VAL A 410 -10.75 39.53 -76.27
CA VAL A 410 -10.05 38.57 -75.41
C VAL A 410 -9.95 37.28 -76.22
N VAL A 411 -8.72 36.82 -76.45
CA VAL A 411 -8.47 35.43 -76.86
C VAL A 411 -8.32 34.65 -75.55
N GLU A 412 -9.14 33.63 -75.40
CA GLU A 412 -9.53 32.93 -74.18
C GLU A 412 -8.35 32.43 -73.33
N PRO A 413 -8.19 32.90 -72.07
CA PRO A 413 -7.60 32.07 -71.03
C PRO A 413 -8.63 30.98 -70.66
N ASN A 414 -8.17 29.83 -70.18
CA ASN A 414 -9.04 28.76 -69.70
C ASN A 414 -10.18 29.36 -68.84
N SER A 415 -11.44 29.00 -69.12
CA SER A 415 -12.62 29.48 -68.38
C SER A 415 -12.64 29.05 -66.92
N SER A 416 -11.63 28.28 -66.47
CA SER A 416 -11.45 27.86 -65.09
C SER A 416 -9.99 27.85 -64.64
N VAL A 417 -9.79 28.05 -63.34
CA VAL A 417 -8.50 27.98 -62.62
C VAL A 417 -8.65 27.15 -61.34
N ALA A 418 -7.66 26.31 -61.03
CA ALA A 418 -7.63 25.56 -59.78
C ALA A 418 -6.87 26.34 -58.69
N ALA A 419 -7.51 26.62 -57.56
CA ALA A 419 -6.94 27.34 -56.42
C ALA A 419 -7.59 26.90 -55.09
N CYS A 420 -7.01 27.26 -53.94
CA CYS A 420 -7.63 27.01 -52.62
C CYS A 420 -8.72 28.04 -52.26
N SER A 421 -8.69 29.20 -52.89
CA SER A 421 -9.67 30.27 -52.72
C SER A 421 -9.97 30.92 -54.06
N PRO A 422 -11.17 31.49 -54.26
CA PRO A 422 -11.56 32.12 -55.52
C PRO A 422 -10.58 33.26 -55.84
N PRO A 423 -9.86 33.19 -56.98
CA PRO A 423 -9.09 34.33 -57.45
C PRO A 423 -10.02 35.51 -57.73
N PHE A 424 -9.49 36.73 -57.65
CA PHE A 424 -10.28 37.93 -57.94
C PHE A 424 -10.92 37.85 -59.35
N GLY A 425 -12.25 37.98 -59.43
CA GLY A 425 -13.04 37.85 -60.66
C GLY A 425 -13.36 36.40 -61.06
N PHE A 426 -13.33 35.45 -60.12
CA PHE A 426 -13.76 34.08 -60.33
C PHE A 426 -14.65 33.56 -59.19
N VAL A 427 -15.60 32.68 -59.52
CA VAL A 427 -16.57 32.05 -58.59
C VAL A 427 -16.64 30.54 -58.84
N ASP A 428 -17.16 29.76 -57.89
CA ASP A 428 -17.21 28.30 -57.97
C ASP A 428 -18.42 27.75 -58.76
N ASN A 429 -19.44 28.60 -58.98
CA ASN A 429 -20.61 28.28 -59.79
C ASN A 429 -20.35 28.56 -61.27
N ASN A 430 -20.80 27.67 -62.17
CA ASN A 430 -20.50 27.72 -63.60
C ASN A 430 -21.74 27.83 -64.51
N GLU A 431 -22.89 28.16 -63.93
CA GLU A 431 -24.21 28.08 -64.57
C GLU A 431 -24.66 29.37 -65.26
N ASP A 432 -23.79 30.38 -65.34
CA ASP A 432 -24.12 31.64 -66.01
C ASP A 432 -24.26 31.48 -67.54
N CYS A 433 -25.36 31.99 -68.08
CA CYS A 433 -25.59 32.03 -69.52
C CYS A 433 -25.04 33.29 -70.22
N ASN A 434 -24.73 34.38 -69.49
CA ASN A 434 -24.06 35.57 -70.00
C ASN A 434 -23.34 36.41 -68.92
N ASP A 435 -22.04 36.11 -68.77
CA ASP A 435 -21.02 36.74 -67.89
C ASP A 435 -20.68 38.21 -68.20
N LEU A 436 -21.59 38.93 -68.86
CA LEU A 436 -21.50 40.37 -69.10
C LEU A 436 -22.77 41.09 -68.64
N SER A 437 -23.69 40.38 -67.99
CA SER A 437 -25.03 40.82 -67.65
C SER A 437 -25.56 40.15 -66.37
N ILE A 438 -25.38 40.82 -65.23
CA ILE A 438 -25.97 40.54 -63.90
C ILE A 438 -27.49 40.27 -63.83
N ALA A 439 -28.22 40.51 -64.92
CA ALA A 439 -29.65 40.26 -65.04
C ALA A 439 -30.00 38.93 -65.74
N LEU A 440 -28.99 38.14 -66.12
CA LEU A 440 -29.12 36.89 -66.88
C LEU A 440 -28.33 35.80 -66.18
N ASN A 441 -28.90 35.20 -65.14
CA ASN A 441 -28.28 34.12 -64.38
C ASN A 441 -29.36 33.16 -63.83
N PRO A 442 -28.99 31.95 -63.41
CA PRO A 442 -29.93 30.92 -62.94
C PRO A 442 -30.87 31.29 -61.80
N LEU A 443 -30.61 32.39 -61.08
CA LEU A 443 -31.46 32.89 -59.99
C LEU A 443 -32.23 34.16 -60.36
N ALA A 444 -32.03 34.71 -61.54
CA ALA A 444 -32.86 35.79 -62.01
C ALA A 444 -34.31 35.31 -62.12
N VAL A 445 -35.25 36.23 -61.92
CA VAL A 445 -36.67 35.92 -62.08
C VAL A 445 -37.06 36.30 -63.50
N GLU A 446 -37.79 35.42 -64.17
CA GLU A 446 -38.33 35.71 -65.50
C GLU A 446 -39.33 36.88 -65.43
N ILE A 447 -39.13 37.85 -66.32
CA ILE A 447 -39.94 39.07 -66.40
C ILE A 447 -40.46 39.24 -67.84
N CYS A 448 -41.57 39.98 -68.00
CA CYS A 448 -42.17 40.24 -69.33
C CYS A 448 -41.27 41.15 -70.21
N ASP A 449 -40.12 40.67 -70.70
CA ASP A 449 -39.12 41.45 -71.45
C ASP A 449 -38.56 40.77 -72.73
N ASN A 450 -38.95 39.53 -73.03
CA ASN A 450 -38.49 38.68 -74.16
C ASN A 450 -37.02 38.20 -74.08
N GLN A 451 -36.43 38.10 -72.91
CA GLN A 451 -35.14 37.46 -72.66
C GLN A 451 -35.33 36.24 -71.76
N ASP A 452 -34.43 35.27 -71.85
CA ASP A 452 -34.39 34.12 -70.93
C ASP A 452 -33.55 34.59 -69.73
N ASN A 453 -34.22 35.16 -68.73
CA ASN A 453 -33.55 35.82 -67.61
C ASN A 453 -32.92 34.79 -66.68
N ASP A 454 -33.61 33.69 -66.43
CA ASP A 454 -33.23 32.65 -65.46
C ASP A 454 -32.38 31.52 -66.08
N CYS A 455 -31.96 31.68 -67.34
CA CYS A 455 -31.08 30.77 -68.06
C CYS A 455 -31.61 29.33 -68.16
N ASP A 456 -32.92 29.09 -68.00
CA ASP A 456 -33.54 27.77 -68.04
C ASP A 456 -33.92 27.33 -69.48
N GLY A 457 -33.95 28.28 -70.42
CA GLY A 457 -34.26 28.07 -71.83
C GLY A 457 -35.69 28.42 -72.26
N LEU A 458 -36.52 28.99 -71.38
CA LEU A 458 -37.89 29.47 -71.63
C LEU A 458 -37.95 31.02 -71.61
N ILE A 459 -39.05 31.61 -72.11
CA ILE A 459 -39.21 33.09 -72.22
C ILE A 459 -40.69 33.49 -72.01
N ASP A 460 -40.93 34.54 -71.19
CA ASP A 460 -42.20 35.24 -70.96
C ASP A 460 -43.41 34.30 -70.69
N ASP A 461 -44.54 34.45 -71.40
CA ASP A 461 -45.76 33.62 -71.26
C ASP A 461 -45.54 32.13 -71.62
N GLU A 462 -44.40 31.78 -72.23
CA GLU A 462 -44.00 30.38 -72.47
C GLU A 462 -43.24 29.79 -71.27
N ASP A 463 -42.84 30.65 -70.33
CA ASP A 463 -42.19 30.33 -69.08
C ASP A 463 -43.20 30.28 -67.92
N ASN A 464 -43.10 29.24 -67.10
CA ASN A 464 -43.91 29.09 -65.91
C ASN A 464 -43.26 29.70 -64.65
N SER A 465 -42.03 30.20 -64.74
CA SER A 465 -41.31 30.94 -63.69
C SER A 465 -41.59 32.46 -63.72
N LEU A 466 -42.40 32.94 -64.68
CA LEU A 466 -42.77 34.35 -64.85
C LEU A 466 -43.23 35.01 -63.54
N SER A 467 -42.58 36.12 -63.19
CA SER A 467 -42.84 36.95 -62.01
C SER A 467 -44.28 37.49 -61.92
N GLU A 468 -44.69 37.83 -60.69
CA GLU A 468 -46.04 38.32 -60.35
C GLU A 468 -46.40 39.71 -60.90
N ASP A 469 -45.53 40.35 -61.68
CA ASP A 469 -45.68 41.67 -62.31
C ASP A 469 -46.76 41.71 -63.43
N GLY A 470 -47.78 40.88 -63.29
CA GLY A 470 -48.99 40.76 -64.11
C GLY A 470 -50.17 40.11 -63.36
N SER A 471 -50.25 40.21 -62.03
CA SER A 471 -51.30 39.59 -61.20
C SER A 471 -52.64 40.33 -61.22
N TRP A 472 -53.73 39.58 -61.35
CA TRP A 472 -55.11 40.10 -61.37
C TRP A 472 -56.07 39.21 -60.58
N PHE A 473 -57.02 39.81 -59.86
CA PHE A 473 -57.91 39.15 -58.90
C PHE A 473 -59.38 39.47 -59.21
N SER A 474 -60.25 38.47 -59.20
CA SER A 474 -61.70 38.62 -59.43
C SER A 474 -62.32 39.59 -58.43
N ASP A 475 -63.11 40.55 -58.93
CA ASP A 475 -63.89 41.51 -58.11
C ASP A 475 -65.37 41.37 -58.50
N ASN A 476 -66.08 40.56 -57.73
CA ASN A 476 -67.42 40.07 -58.06
C ASN A 476 -68.53 40.94 -57.45
N ASP A 477 -68.29 41.58 -56.31
CA ASP A 477 -69.24 42.50 -55.68
C ASP A 477 -69.01 44.00 -55.96
N GLN A 478 -67.89 44.34 -56.61
CA GLN A 478 -67.53 45.66 -57.16
C GLN A 478 -67.28 46.73 -56.12
N ASP A 479 -66.72 46.37 -54.98
CA ASP A 479 -66.28 47.33 -53.97
C ASP A 479 -64.85 47.88 -54.25
N GLY A 480 -64.11 47.24 -55.17
CA GLY A 480 -62.80 47.66 -55.65
C GLY A 480 -61.63 46.90 -55.01
N TYR A 481 -61.91 45.96 -54.11
CA TYR A 481 -61.02 44.92 -53.67
C TYR A 481 -61.41 43.61 -54.36
N GLY A 482 -60.43 42.76 -54.64
CA GLY A 482 -60.62 41.50 -55.35
C GLY A 482 -60.31 40.33 -54.44
N ASN A 483 -60.84 39.17 -54.78
CA ASN A 483 -60.62 37.94 -54.05
C ASN A 483 -59.16 37.47 -54.19
N PRO A 484 -58.39 37.37 -53.10
CA PRO A 484 -56.99 36.93 -53.13
C PRO A 484 -56.82 35.50 -53.67
N ASP A 485 -57.81 34.63 -53.47
CA ASP A 485 -57.78 33.24 -53.95
C ASP A 485 -58.04 33.10 -55.46
N SER A 486 -58.24 34.22 -56.17
CA SER A 486 -58.59 34.25 -57.59
C SER A 486 -57.50 34.83 -58.50
N GLN A 487 -56.24 34.77 -58.05
CA GLN A 487 -55.08 35.29 -58.76
C GLN A 487 -54.91 34.68 -60.16
N LEU A 488 -54.69 35.56 -61.15
CA LEU A 488 -54.36 35.22 -62.52
C LEU A 488 -53.11 36.01 -62.94
N ILE A 489 -52.01 35.30 -63.23
CA ILE A 489 -50.74 35.88 -63.70
C ILE A 489 -50.78 35.95 -65.23
N SER A 490 -50.66 37.16 -65.77
CA SER A 490 -50.50 37.38 -67.21
C SER A 490 -49.98 38.80 -67.47
N CYS A 491 -49.11 38.96 -68.47
CA CYS A 491 -48.70 40.29 -68.93
C CYS A 491 -49.88 41.15 -69.48
N THR A 492 -51.15 40.68 -69.50
CA THR A 492 -52.35 41.44 -69.91
C THR A 492 -53.58 41.25 -68.99
N GLN A 493 -54.30 42.34 -68.64
CA GLN A 493 -55.46 42.31 -67.71
C GLN A 493 -56.65 41.45 -68.19
N PRO A 494 -57.08 40.43 -67.41
CA PRO A 494 -58.32 39.69 -67.60
C PRO A 494 -59.59 40.49 -67.22
N ALA A 495 -60.76 40.13 -67.77
CA ALA A 495 -62.01 40.84 -67.48
C ALA A 495 -62.60 40.50 -66.09
N ASN A 496 -63.27 41.47 -65.45
CA ASN A 496 -63.82 41.39 -64.08
C ASN A 496 -62.76 41.11 -63.01
N THR A 497 -61.56 41.67 -63.21
CA THR A 497 -60.47 41.57 -62.23
C THR A 497 -59.91 42.94 -61.89
N VAL A 498 -59.41 43.10 -60.68
CA VAL A 498 -58.70 44.27 -60.16
C VAL A 498 -57.32 43.84 -59.69
N SER A 499 -56.41 44.79 -59.48
CA SER A 499 -55.03 44.52 -59.06
C SER A 499 -54.84 44.55 -57.53
N ASN A 500 -55.93 44.75 -56.78
CA ASN A 500 -55.92 44.88 -55.32
C ASN A 500 -56.71 43.70 -54.76
N ASP A 501 -56.11 42.87 -53.92
CA ASP A 501 -56.55 41.52 -53.59
C ASP A 501 -57.00 41.33 -52.14
N PHE A 502 -57.28 42.42 -51.43
CA PHE A 502 -57.56 42.36 -49.99
C PHE A 502 -59.04 42.13 -49.62
N ASP A 503 -59.84 41.51 -50.48
CA ASP A 503 -61.24 41.17 -50.16
C ASP A 503 -61.38 39.74 -49.62
N CYS A 504 -61.56 39.61 -48.30
CA CYS A 504 -61.77 38.33 -47.65
C CYS A 504 -63.18 37.75 -47.86
N ASN A 505 -64.13 38.53 -48.40
CA ASN A 505 -65.44 38.06 -48.82
C ASN A 505 -65.99 38.83 -50.03
N ASP A 506 -65.51 38.45 -51.22
CA ASP A 506 -65.85 38.97 -52.57
C ASP A 506 -67.34 38.84 -52.99
N ASN A 507 -68.22 38.55 -52.04
CA ASN A 507 -69.68 38.61 -52.22
C ASN A 507 -70.36 39.56 -51.22
N ASN A 508 -69.61 40.26 -50.36
CA ASN A 508 -70.12 41.13 -49.30
C ASN A 508 -69.31 42.43 -49.13
N SER A 509 -69.77 43.50 -49.78
CA SER A 509 -69.17 44.85 -49.72
C SER A 509 -69.09 45.54 -48.35
N GLU A 510 -69.57 44.91 -47.27
CA GLU A 510 -69.40 45.39 -45.89
C GLU A 510 -68.25 44.65 -45.15
N THR A 511 -67.55 43.75 -45.83
CA THR A 511 -66.42 42.97 -45.34
C THR A 511 -65.21 43.28 -46.21
N ASN A 512 -64.39 44.24 -45.79
CA ASN A 512 -63.19 44.69 -46.52
C ASN A 512 -62.27 45.49 -45.58
N PRO A 513 -61.01 45.77 -45.98
CA PRO A 513 -59.99 46.45 -45.17
C PRO A 513 -60.37 47.79 -44.53
N ASP A 514 -61.46 48.41 -44.97
CA ASP A 514 -61.93 49.70 -44.47
C ASP A 514 -63.15 49.59 -43.52
N ALA A 515 -63.61 48.37 -43.18
CA ALA A 515 -64.72 48.13 -42.24
C ALA A 515 -64.29 48.29 -40.76
N ASN A 516 -65.25 48.28 -39.81
CA ASN A 516 -64.92 48.25 -38.38
C ASN A 516 -65.27 46.89 -37.80
N GLU A 517 -64.38 46.35 -36.98
CA GLU A 517 -64.55 45.08 -36.29
C GLU A 517 -65.54 45.16 -35.10
N ILE A 518 -66.39 44.14 -34.96
CA ILE A 518 -67.38 43.98 -33.88
C ILE A 518 -67.39 42.52 -33.42
N CYS A 519 -67.72 42.22 -32.16
CA CYS A 519 -67.72 40.85 -31.64
C CYS A 519 -68.90 39.99 -32.22
N ASP A 520 -68.83 39.57 -33.48
CA ASP A 520 -69.86 38.75 -34.16
C ASP A 520 -69.35 37.43 -34.79
N GLY A 521 -68.03 37.21 -34.74
CA GLY A 521 -67.36 35.98 -35.16
C GLY A 521 -66.95 35.97 -36.64
N GLU A 522 -67.09 37.08 -37.34
CA GLU A 522 -66.64 37.26 -38.73
C GLU A 522 -65.53 38.32 -38.78
N ASP A 523 -64.50 38.09 -39.59
CA ASP A 523 -63.44 39.08 -39.85
C ASP A 523 -64.01 40.17 -40.78
N ASN A 524 -64.45 41.29 -40.21
CA ASN A 524 -65.14 42.33 -40.96
C ASN A 524 -64.15 43.24 -41.69
N ASP A 525 -63.01 43.55 -41.07
CA ASP A 525 -61.98 44.41 -41.66
C ASP A 525 -60.87 43.67 -42.41
N CYS A 526 -61.01 42.37 -42.64
CA CYS A 526 -60.12 41.56 -43.46
C CYS A 526 -58.63 41.68 -43.07
N ASP A 527 -58.34 41.94 -41.80
CA ASP A 527 -56.97 41.96 -41.26
C ASP A 527 -56.42 40.54 -40.98
N GLY A 528 -57.28 39.53 -41.17
CA GLY A 528 -56.99 38.12 -40.99
C GLY A 528 -57.37 37.59 -39.61
N VAL A 529 -57.98 38.40 -38.73
CA VAL A 529 -58.33 38.03 -37.36
C VAL A 529 -59.74 38.50 -36.98
N ALA A 530 -60.69 37.56 -36.99
CA ALA A 530 -62.06 37.83 -36.54
C ALA A 530 -62.11 38.34 -35.08
N ASP A 531 -62.91 39.38 -34.87
CA ASP A 531 -63.24 40.04 -33.60
C ASP A 531 -62.05 40.74 -32.89
N ASN A 532 -60.94 41.03 -33.58
CA ASN A 532 -59.76 41.68 -32.98
C ASN A 532 -59.92 43.21 -32.86
N ASN A 533 -59.59 43.77 -31.68
CA ASN A 533 -59.83 45.19 -31.36
C ASN A 533 -61.30 45.60 -31.53
N ALA A 534 -62.22 44.65 -31.36
CA ALA A 534 -63.63 44.89 -31.46
C ALA A 534 -64.02 46.00 -30.47
N ILE A 535 -64.87 46.92 -30.94
CA ILE A 535 -65.19 48.13 -30.17
C ILE A 535 -66.02 47.85 -28.90
N ASP A 536 -66.38 46.59 -28.62
CA ASP A 536 -67.28 46.16 -27.54
C ASP A 536 -66.74 45.04 -26.59
N GLU A 537 -65.42 44.92 -26.41
CA GLU A 537 -64.77 43.95 -25.48
C GLU A 537 -64.98 44.22 -23.95
N GLU A 538 -64.95 43.16 -23.11
CA GLU A 538 -65.01 43.18 -21.63
C GLU A 538 -63.62 42.89 -20.96
N ILE A 539 -63.46 43.12 -19.64
CA ILE A 539 -62.18 42.96 -18.90
C ILE A 539 -62.15 41.65 -18.08
N PHE A 540 -61.06 40.91 -18.22
CA PHE A 540 -60.68 39.68 -17.52
C PHE A 540 -59.23 39.79 -16.98
N PHE A 541 -58.81 38.84 -16.15
CA PHE A 541 -57.42 38.69 -15.69
C PHE A 541 -56.91 37.35 -16.22
N VAL A 542 -55.71 37.32 -16.80
CA VAL A 542 -55.05 36.07 -17.21
C VAL A 542 -54.90 35.21 -15.96
N ASP A 543 -55.24 33.94 -16.10
CA ASP A 543 -55.24 32.89 -15.09
C ASP A 543 -54.48 31.75 -15.76
N GLU A 544 -53.15 31.85 -15.72
CA GLU A 544 -52.24 31.01 -16.52
C GLU A 544 -52.07 29.62 -15.90
N ASP A 545 -52.23 29.51 -14.59
CA ASP A 545 -52.19 28.26 -13.85
C ASP A 545 -53.57 27.60 -13.60
N GLY A 546 -54.66 28.32 -13.78
CA GLY A 546 -56.03 27.82 -13.71
C GLY A 546 -56.61 27.71 -12.30
N ASP A 547 -56.05 28.41 -11.32
CA ASP A 547 -56.50 28.40 -9.91
C ASP A 547 -57.78 29.24 -9.67
N GLY A 548 -58.13 30.09 -10.63
CA GLY A 548 -59.29 30.97 -10.61
C GLY A 548 -59.02 32.40 -10.14
N PHE A 549 -57.79 32.77 -9.80
CA PHE A 549 -57.30 34.12 -9.62
C PHE A 549 -56.41 34.50 -10.82
N GLY A 550 -56.13 35.79 -10.96
CA GLY A 550 -55.42 36.26 -12.14
C GLY A 550 -54.66 37.53 -11.87
N GLY A 551 -53.47 37.61 -12.43
CA GLY A 551 -52.53 38.72 -12.27
C GLY A 551 -52.68 39.76 -13.38
N ALA A 552 -52.47 39.34 -14.63
CA ALA A 552 -52.36 40.25 -15.77
C ALA A 552 -53.73 40.68 -16.36
N LEU A 553 -53.94 41.97 -16.62
CA LEU A 553 -55.17 42.48 -17.24
C LEU A 553 -55.32 42.06 -18.71
N LEU A 554 -56.45 41.45 -19.08
CA LEU A 554 -56.78 41.01 -20.44
C LEU A 554 -58.16 41.53 -20.87
N GLN A 555 -58.26 42.14 -22.05
CA GLN A 555 -59.52 42.63 -22.62
C GLN A 555 -59.95 41.73 -23.79
N ALA A 556 -61.19 41.24 -23.80
CA ALA A 556 -61.68 40.28 -24.80
C ALA A 556 -63.21 40.28 -24.94
N CYS A 557 -63.74 39.85 -26.09
CA CYS A 557 -65.17 39.75 -26.38
C CYS A 557 -65.93 38.70 -25.53
N ASN A 558 -65.25 37.62 -25.14
CA ASN A 558 -65.76 36.55 -24.29
C ASN A 558 -64.66 36.13 -23.32
N PRO A 559 -64.98 35.61 -22.12
CA PRO A 559 -63.97 35.13 -21.17
C PRO A 559 -63.06 34.09 -21.86
N PRO A 560 -61.76 34.38 -22.03
CA PRO A 560 -60.79 33.42 -22.51
C PRO A 560 -60.74 32.20 -21.58
N SER A 561 -60.38 31.04 -22.11
CA SER A 561 -60.34 29.80 -21.32
C SER A 561 -59.31 29.81 -20.19
N ASN A 562 -58.31 30.67 -20.26
CA ASN A 562 -57.21 30.88 -19.32
C ASN A 562 -57.30 32.27 -18.66
N ALA A 563 -58.52 32.71 -18.36
CA ALA A 563 -58.73 34.02 -17.75
C ALA A 563 -59.95 34.02 -16.83
N THR A 564 -59.84 34.74 -15.73
CA THR A 564 -60.83 34.83 -14.66
C THR A 564 -61.30 36.27 -14.45
N SER A 565 -62.27 36.45 -13.55
CA SER A 565 -62.81 37.76 -13.16
C SER A 565 -62.31 38.25 -11.80
N THR A 566 -61.50 37.43 -11.12
CA THR A 566 -60.96 37.64 -9.78
C THR A 566 -59.48 37.98 -9.85
N SER A 567 -59.07 39.06 -9.20
CA SER A 567 -57.70 39.61 -9.29
C SER A 567 -56.89 39.36 -8.01
N ASN A 568 -55.61 39.76 -8.04
CA ASN A 568 -54.61 39.75 -6.94
C ASN A 568 -53.81 38.45 -6.81
N ASP A 569 -53.67 37.70 -7.89
CA ASP A 569 -52.63 36.68 -7.93
C ASP A 569 -51.24 37.33 -7.83
N CYS A 570 -50.39 36.82 -6.92
CA CYS A 570 -49.03 37.30 -6.75
C CYS A 570 -48.00 36.46 -7.52
N ASP A 571 -48.37 35.26 -7.99
CA ASP A 571 -47.59 34.45 -8.92
C ASP A 571 -48.50 33.66 -9.88
N ASP A 572 -48.90 34.33 -10.97
CA ASP A 572 -49.86 33.86 -12.00
C ASP A 572 -49.41 32.57 -12.73
N GLU A 573 -48.18 32.10 -12.50
CA GLU A 573 -47.61 30.88 -13.07
C GLU A 573 -47.70 29.66 -12.12
N ASP A 574 -48.08 29.86 -10.84
CA ASP A 574 -48.13 28.80 -9.83
C ASP A 574 -49.50 28.72 -9.11
N PRO A 575 -50.31 27.67 -9.38
CA PRO A 575 -51.67 27.57 -8.86
C PRO A 575 -51.74 27.30 -7.35
N ALA A 576 -50.59 27.22 -6.67
CA ALA A 576 -50.49 27.13 -5.22
C ALA A 576 -50.32 28.51 -4.54
N ILE A 577 -50.02 29.57 -5.29
CA ILE A 577 -49.72 30.90 -4.75
C ILE A 577 -50.85 31.85 -5.13
N TYR A 578 -51.81 32.04 -4.23
CA TYR A 578 -52.97 32.85 -4.53
C TYR A 578 -53.61 33.44 -3.27
N PRO A 579 -54.44 34.50 -3.41
CA PRO A 579 -55.14 35.07 -2.27
C PRO A 579 -55.99 34.02 -1.54
N THR A 580 -55.66 33.75 -0.27
CA THR A 580 -56.27 32.72 0.60
C THR A 580 -55.74 31.28 0.48
N ALA A 581 -54.60 31.08 -0.19
CA ALA A 581 -53.82 29.85 -0.03
C ALA A 581 -53.38 29.65 1.44
N GLU A 582 -53.00 28.42 1.79
CA GLU A 582 -52.42 28.10 3.11
C GLU A 582 -50.91 28.34 3.04
N GLU A 583 -50.37 29.09 3.99
CA GLU A 583 -48.93 29.39 4.04
C GLU A 583 -48.13 28.13 4.37
N ILE A 584 -47.02 27.92 3.65
CA ILE A 584 -46.13 26.78 3.85
C ILE A 584 -44.68 27.27 3.98
N CYS A 585 -43.83 26.48 4.67
CA CYS A 585 -42.45 26.88 4.98
C CYS A 585 -41.53 26.76 3.75
N ASP A 586 -41.65 27.66 2.78
CA ASP A 586 -40.88 27.63 1.52
C ASP A 586 -40.17 28.95 1.18
N GLY A 587 -40.28 29.98 2.04
CA GLY A 587 -39.66 31.29 1.82
C GLY A 587 -40.44 32.21 0.88
N ILE A 588 -41.65 31.82 0.48
CA ILE A 588 -42.53 32.54 -0.44
C ILE A 588 -43.83 32.89 0.30
N ASP A 589 -44.39 34.06 0.02
CA ASP A 589 -45.71 34.48 0.52
C ASP A 589 -46.81 33.78 -0.29
N ASN A 590 -47.17 32.55 0.10
CA ASN A 590 -48.09 31.72 -0.69
C ASN A 590 -49.50 32.30 -0.72
N ASN A 591 -49.91 33.00 0.35
CA ASN A 591 -51.26 33.52 0.49
C ASN A 591 -51.45 35.00 0.07
N CYS A 592 -50.37 35.63 -0.40
CA CYS A 592 -50.27 37.00 -0.90
C CYS A 592 -50.64 38.09 0.13
N ASP A 593 -50.38 37.88 1.43
CA ASP A 593 -50.66 38.85 2.51
C ASP A 593 -49.45 39.68 2.98
N GLN A 594 -48.26 39.39 2.44
CA GLN A 594 -46.95 40.02 2.68
C GLN A 594 -46.25 39.60 3.97
N LEU A 595 -46.68 38.52 4.61
CA LEU A 595 -45.93 37.79 5.62
C LEU A 595 -45.31 36.55 4.98
N ILE A 596 -44.18 36.09 5.53
CA ILE A 596 -43.44 34.94 5.00
C ILE A 596 -43.05 34.07 6.19
N ASP A 597 -43.32 32.77 6.10
CA ASP A 597 -42.88 31.72 7.03
C ASP A 597 -43.07 32.09 8.52
N GLU A 598 -41.99 32.18 9.31
CA GLU A 598 -42.07 32.31 10.77
C GLU A 598 -42.62 33.66 11.25
N ASP A 599 -42.70 34.64 10.35
CA ASP A 599 -43.34 35.93 10.62
C ASP A 599 -44.87 35.90 10.34
N ASP A 600 -45.39 34.85 9.68
CA ASP A 600 -46.80 34.62 9.41
C ASP A 600 -47.48 33.85 10.58
N PRO A 601 -48.53 34.38 11.22
CA PRO A 601 -49.23 33.71 12.32
C PRO A 601 -50.15 32.55 11.90
N ASP A 602 -50.42 32.37 10.60
CA ASP A 602 -51.36 31.39 10.06
C ASP A 602 -50.67 30.07 9.62
N ILE A 603 -49.34 29.96 9.75
CA ILE A 603 -48.55 28.73 9.48
C ILE A 603 -48.41 27.78 10.69
N ASP A 604 -48.53 26.47 10.45
CA ASP A 604 -48.25 25.42 11.46
C ASP A 604 -46.74 25.07 11.46
N LEU A 605 -45.97 25.64 12.40
CA LEU A 605 -44.53 25.39 12.56
C LEU A 605 -44.22 23.94 12.97
N GLN A 606 -43.13 23.37 12.43
CA GLN A 606 -42.64 22.04 12.82
C GLN A 606 -41.99 22.07 14.21
N ILE A 607 -42.16 20.99 14.97
CA ILE A 607 -41.51 20.80 16.28
C ILE A 607 -40.20 20.03 16.06
N TRP A 608 -39.10 20.65 16.44
CA TRP A 608 -37.74 20.09 16.49
C TRP A 608 -37.37 19.77 17.93
N TYR A 609 -36.60 18.71 18.15
CA TYR A 609 -36.14 18.25 19.47
C TYR A 609 -34.62 18.32 19.48
N SER A 610 -34.03 18.96 20.49
CA SER A 610 -32.57 19.00 20.68
C SER A 610 -31.99 17.59 20.59
N ASP A 611 -30.86 17.46 19.91
CA ASP A 611 -30.09 16.23 19.69
C ASP A 611 -28.63 16.57 20.10
N GLU A 612 -28.30 16.35 21.38
CA GLU A 612 -27.01 16.75 21.98
C GLU A 612 -25.86 15.79 21.63
N ASP A 613 -26.16 14.56 21.21
CA ASP A 613 -25.17 13.53 20.85
C ASP A 613 -25.08 13.20 19.34
N GLU A 614 -25.91 13.83 18.53
CA GLU A 614 -25.92 13.80 17.05
C GLU A 614 -26.28 12.42 16.45
N ASP A 615 -27.15 11.65 17.11
CA ASP A 615 -27.52 10.30 16.69
C ASP A 615 -28.78 10.22 15.79
N GLY A 616 -29.47 11.35 15.59
CA GLY A 616 -30.66 11.44 14.76
C GLY A 616 -31.99 11.30 15.50
N PHE A 617 -31.96 11.10 16.82
CA PHE A 617 -33.09 11.18 17.73
C PHE A 617 -32.88 12.35 18.70
N GLY A 618 -33.97 12.91 19.17
CA GLY A 618 -33.92 14.13 19.98
C GLY A 618 -34.80 14.04 21.22
N ASN A 619 -34.42 14.82 22.22
CA ASN A 619 -35.02 14.80 23.54
C ASN A 619 -36.51 15.24 23.55
N PRO A 620 -37.45 14.34 23.89
CA PRO A 620 -38.88 14.65 23.95
C PRO A 620 -39.25 15.72 24.98
N LEU A 621 -38.35 16.05 25.92
CA LEU A 621 -38.56 17.08 26.93
C LEU A 621 -38.11 18.48 26.50
N SER A 622 -37.47 18.61 25.32
CA SER A 622 -36.92 19.88 24.82
C SER A 622 -37.41 20.24 23.39
N PRO A 623 -38.72 20.48 23.19
CA PRO A 623 -39.25 20.87 21.87
C PRO A 623 -39.06 22.36 21.56
N GLU A 624 -38.65 22.67 20.33
CA GLU A 624 -38.58 24.01 19.72
C GLU A 624 -39.37 24.08 18.40
N LEU A 625 -39.91 25.25 18.03
CA LEU A 625 -40.73 25.43 16.82
C LEU A 625 -39.97 26.21 15.76
N SER A 626 -39.85 25.69 14.54
CA SER A 626 -39.14 26.35 13.41
C SER A 626 -39.57 25.78 12.05
N CYS A 627 -39.54 26.60 11.00
CA CYS A 627 -39.74 26.17 9.61
C CYS A 627 -38.49 25.49 9.02
N SER A 628 -37.29 25.92 9.44
CA SER A 628 -36.02 25.33 9.02
C SER A 628 -35.41 24.43 10.09
N PRO A 629 -34.60 23.42 9.71
CA PRO A 629 -33.84 22.61 10.66
C PRO A 629 -33.04 23.47 11.63
N ILE A 630 -33.18 23.19 12.92
CA ILE A 630 -32.38 23.83 13.96
C ILE A 630 -31.08 23.03 14.08
N ASP A 631 -29.94 23.72 14.03
CA ASP A 631 -28.61 23.11 14.18
C ASP A 631 -28.52 22.41 15.55
N GLY A 632 -28.25 21.10 15.54
CA GLY A 632 -28.30 20.25 16.74
C GLY A 632 -29.70 19.85 17.21
N ALA A 633 -30.70 19.77 16.31
CA ALA A 633 -32.04 19.28 16.63
C ALA A 633 -32.65 18.47 15.47
N VAL A 634 -33.52 17.52 15.81
CA VAL A 634 -34.14 16.56 14.88
C VAL A 634 -35.65 16.47 15.08
N LEU A 635 -36.37 15.93 14.08
CA LEU A 635 -37.83 15.77 14.15
C LEU A 635 -38.27 14.58 15.01
N ASN A 636 -37.38 13.61 15.22
CA ASN A 636 -37.70 12.36 15.87
C ASN A 636 -37.49 12.46 17.38
N SER A 637 -38.57 12.56 18.14
CA SER A 637 -38.55 12.84 19.58
C SER A 637 -38.27 11.64 20.48
N ASN A 638 -37.80 10.53 19.93
CA ASN A 638 -37.87 9.23 20.62
C ASN A 638 -36.57 8.87 21.34
N ASP A 639 -35.74 9.86 21.65
CA ASP A 639 -34.53 9.65 22.44
C ASP A 639 -34.85 9.65 23.95
N CYS A 640 -34.42 8.62 24.66
CA CYS A 640 -34.58 8.51 26.11
C CYS A 640 -33.32 8.91 26.90
N ASP A 641 -32.17 9.08 26.25
CA ASP A 641 -30.91 9.59 26.81
C ASP A 641 -30.07 10.35 25.75
N ASP A 642 -30.52 11.58 25.45
CA ASP A 642 -29.98 12.54 24.45
C ASP A 642 -28.48 12.94 24.56
N GLY A 643 -27.73 12.33 25.49
CA GLY A 643 -26.30 12.54 25.66
C GLY A 643 -25.45 11.28 25.47
N ASP A 644 -26.06 10.18 25.00
CA ASP A 644 -25.41 8.91 24.72
C ASP A 644 -25.93 8.35 23.36
N PRO A 645 -25.16 8.48 22.26
CA PRO A 645 -25.60 8.16 20.90
C PRO A 645 -25.77 6.65 20.65
N GLN A 646 -25.60 5.83 21.69
CA GLN A 646 -25.87 4.40 21.71
C GLN A 646 -27.24 4.05 22.29
N ILE A 647 -28.03 5.05 22.73
CA ILE A 647 -29.33 4.88 23.37
C ILE A 647 -30.39 5.60 22.54
N ASN A 648 -31.00 4.87 21.62
CA ASN A 648 -32.03 5.40 20.75
C ASN A 648 -32.92 4.30 20.17
N PRO A 649 -34.09 4.62 19.60
CA PRO A 649 -35.04 3.66 19.03
C PRO A 649 -34.55 2.71 17.94
N ASN A 650 -33.39 2.99 17.34
CA ASN A 650 -32.78 2.09 16.36
C ASN A 650 -31.65 1.24 16.97
N ALA A 651 -31.22 1.53 18.20
CA ALA A 651 -30.24 0.73 18.90
C ALA A 651 -30.80 -0.67 19.16
N GLU A 652 -29.91 -1.64 19.22
CA GLU A 652 -30.27 -2.99 19.62
C GLU A 652 -30.34 -3.02 21.16
N GLU A 653 -31.45 -3.50 21.71
CA GLU A 653 -31.56 -3.78 23.14
C GLU A 653 -30.50 -4.81 23.55
N ILE A 654 -29.65 -4.40 24.49
CA ILE A 654 -28.58 -5.22 25.05
C ILE A 654 -28.73 -5.28 26.57
N CYS A 655 -28.34 -6.40 27.19
CA CYS A 655 -28.52 -6.59 28.63
C CYS A 655 -27.51 -5.76 29.47
N ASP A 656 -27.69 -4.44 29.54
CA ASP A 656 -26.81 -3.51 30.27
C ASP A 656 -27.54 -2.72 31.40
N ASN A 657 -28.83 -3.02 31.63
CA ASN A 657 -29.75 -2.31 32.54
C ASN A 657 -30.09 -0.87 32.11
N LYS A 658 -29.88 -0.52 30.85
CA LYS A 658 -30.45 0.66 30.21
C LYS A 658 -31.59 0.23 29.29
N ASP A 659 -32.32 1.22 28.79
CA ASP A 659 -33.37 1.05 27.78
C ASP A 659 -32.73 1.55 26.49
N ASN A 660 -31.86 0.75 25.89
CA ASN A 660 -31.03 1.12 24.75
C ASN A 660 -31.88 1.44 23.52
N ASP A 661 -32.96 0.68 23.28
CA ASP A 661 -33.86 0.94 22.15
C ASP A 661 -35.00 1.90 22.50
N CYS A 662 -35.03 2.48 23.70
CA CYS A 662 -36.07 3.42 24.16
C CYS A 662 -37.52 2.93 23.94
N VAL A 663 -37.73 1.63 23.72
CA VAL A 663 -39.01 1.01 23.36
C VAL A 663 -39.38 -0.04 24.39
N GLY A 664 -40.35 0.31 25.24
CA GLY A 664 -40.88 -0.60 26.25
C GLY A 664 -40.31 -0.27 27.62
N GLY A 665 -39.39 -1.08 28.11
CA GLY A 665 -38.64 -0.77 29.31
C GLY A 665 -37.32 -1.52 29.33
N VAL A 666 -36.45 -1.17 30.27
CA VAL A 666 -35.12 -1.76 30.48
C VAL A 666 -35.08 -3.27 30.18
N ASP A 667 -34.30 -3.64 29.18
CA ASP A 667 -34.02 -5.00 28.70
C ASP A 667 -35.25 -5.79 28.11
N ASP A 668 -36.36 -5.14 27.73
CA ASP A 668 -37.64 -5.78 27.32
C ASP A 668 -37.65 -6.32 25.87
N GLY A 669 -36.65 -5.96 25.06
CA GLY A 669 -36.51 -6.40 23.65
C GLY A 669 -35.42 -7.44 23.39
N THR A 670 -34.64 -7.79 24.41
CA THR A 670 -33.41 -8.60 24.27
C THR A 670 -33.68 -10.04 23.81
N ILE A 671 -32.90 -10.54 22.83
CA ILE A 671 -32.63 -11.98 22.75
C ILE A 671 -31.68 -12.26 23.92
N GLY A 672 -32.26 -12.54 25.09
CA GLY A 672 -31.47 -12.95 26.24
C GLY A 672 -30.49 -14.07 25.88
N SER A 673 -29.38 -14.15 26.61
CA SER A 673 -28.48 -15.29 26.47
C SER A 673 -29.27 -16.57 26.70
N THR A 674 -29.03 -17.57 25.84
CA THR A 674 -29.59 -18.90 26.08
C THR A 674 -28.87 -19.45 27.30
N PHE A 675 -29.62 -19.70 28.36
CA PHE A 675 -29.15 -20.37 29.56
C PHE A 675 -29.67 -21.81 29.56
N PHE A 676 -28.87 -22.73 30.05
CA PHE A 676 -29.07 -24.16 29.97
C PHE A 676 -29.38 -24.67 31.36
N GLU A 677 -30.41 -25.51 31.53
CA GLU A 677 -30.75 -26.08 32.84
C GLU A 677 -29.49 -26.76 33.40
N ASP A 678 -29.14 -26.41 34.64
CA ASP A 678 -27.93 -26.85 35.35
C ASP A 678 -28.37 -27.48 36.68
N LEU A 679 -28.56 -28.79 36.64
CA LEU A 679 -29.15 -29.60 37.71
C LEU A 679 -28.15 -29.97 38.81
N ASP A 680 -26.86 -30.03 38.48
CA ASP A 680 -25.79 -30.41 39.40
C ASP A 680 -24.89 -29.25 39.86
N ASN A 681 -25.06 -28.06 39.28
CA ASN A 681 -24.42 -26.78 39.59
C ASN A 681 -22.91 -26.75 39.26
N ASP A 682 -22.52 -27.33 38.14
CA ASP A 682 -21.12 -27.33 37.66
C ASP A 682 -20.79 -26.17 36.70
N SER A 683 -21.77 -25.30 36.41
CA SER A 683 -21.67 -24.12 35.52
C SER A 683 -21.74 -24.41 34.01
N TYR A 684 -21.97 -25.66 33.62
CA TYR A 684 -22.46 -26.04 32.29
C TYR A 684 -23.90 -26.54 32.44
N GLY A 685 -24.66 -26.54 31.35
CA GLY A 685 -26.05 -27.01 31.42
C GLY A 685 -26.51 -27.69 30.15
N SER A 686 -27.64 -28.39 30.24
CA SER A 686 -28.15 -29.23 29.17
C SER A 686 -28.68 -28.43 27.98
N ALA A 687 -28.10 -28.67 26.80
CA ALA A 687 -28.58 -28.14 25.52
C ALA A 687 -30.02 -28.57 25.15
N GLN A 688 -30.57 -29.58 25.84
CA GLN A 688 -31.95 -30.04 25.62
C GLN A 688 -32.99 -29.20 26.38
N ASN A 689 -32.57 -28.46 27.41
CA ASN A 689 -33.45 -27.70 28.29
C ASN A 689 -32.96 -26.26 28.44
N THR A 690 -33.28 -25.43 27.45
CA THR A 690 -32.86 -24.03 27.39
C THR A 690 -33.93 -23.06 27.88
N THR A 691 -33.51 -21.94 28.46
CA THR A 691 -34.34 -20.74 28.68
C THR A 691 -33.59 -19.50 28.18
N ILE A 692 -34.30 -18.43 27.85
CA ILE A 692 -33.71 -17.16 27.39
C ILE A 692 -33.89 -16.14 28.50
N SER A 693 -32.81 -15.46 28.92
CA SER A 693 -32.86 -14.39 29.93
C SER A 693 -31.64 -13.45 29.82
N CYS A 694 -31.62 -12.34 30.53
CA CYS A 694 -30.45 -11.45 30.61
C CYS A 694 -29.45 -11.82 31.72
N SER A 695 -29.85 -12.71 32.63
CA SER A 695 -29.01 -13.21 33.71
C SER A 695 -29.38 -14.66 34.00
N PRO A 696 -28.43 -15.54 34.41
CA PRO A 696 -28.70 -16.95 34.62
C PRO A 696 -29.84 -17.14 35.64
N PRO A 697 -30.98 -17.70 35.22
CA PRO A 697 -32.04 -18.02 36.16
C PRO A 697 -31.55 -19.05 37.19
N PRO A 698 -32.10 -19.08 38.42
CA PRO A 698 -31.69 -20.09 39.40
C PRO A 698 -31.87 -21.51 38.86
N GLY A 699 -30.79 -22.29 38.84
CA GLY A 699 -30.75 -23.64 38.27
C GLY A 699 -30.49 -23.69 36.76
N TYR A 700 -29.89 -22.63 36.20
CA TYR A 700 -29.45 -22.59 34.81
C TYR A 700 -28.03 -21.99 34.71
N ALA A 701 -27.20 -22.59 33.86
CA ALA A 701 -25.83 -22.18 33.53
C ALA A 701 -25.76 -21.37 32.23
N ALA A 702 -24.71 -20.57 32.09
CA ALA A 702 -24.45 -19.76 30.89
C ALA A 702 -23.74 -20.54 29.77
N ARG A 703 -23.11 -21.66 30.09
CA ARG A 703 -22.35 -22.50 29.15
C ARG A 703 -23.19 -23.72 28.81
N ASP A 704 -23.28 -24.04 27.51
CA ASP A 704 -23.88 -25.29 27.04
C ASP A 704 -22.86 -26.41 26.98
N GLY A 705 -23.33 -27.59 26.55
CA GLY A 705 -22.48 -28.73 26.26
C GLY A 705 -22.42 -29.75 27.39
N ASP A 706 -23.16 -29.56 28.49
CA ASP A 706 -23.28 -30.60 29.51
C ASP A 706 -24.04 -31.82 28.96
N CYS A 707 -23.29 -32.88 28.72
CA CYS A 707 -23.76 -34.17 28.22
C CYS A 707 -24.33 -35.05 29.35
N ASN A 708 -24.11 -34.71 30.62
CA ASN A 708 -24.73 -35.35 31.77
C ASN A 708 -25.02 -34.37 32.92
N ASP A 709 -26.09 -33.59 32.71
CA ASP A 709 -26.72 -32.60 33.60
C ASP A 709 -27.34 -33.22 34.88
N SER A 710 -26.59 -34.09 35.52
CA SER A 710 -26.88 -34.73 36.80
C SER A 710 -25.62 -35.18 37.53
N ASN A 711 -24.45 -35.02 36.89
CA ASN A 711 -23.15 -35.34 37.38
C ASN A 711 -22.13 -34.24 37.02
N GLY A 712 -21.86 -33.34 37.96
CA GLY A 712 -20.97 -32.18 37.76
C GLY A 712 -19.47 -32.47 37.56
N PHE A 713 -19.13 -33.72 37.26
CA PHE A 713 -17.81 -34.15 36.79
C PHE A 713 -17.81 -34.47 35.28
N ILE A 714 -18.95 -34.32 34.60
CA ILE A 714 -19.12 -34.61 33.17
C ILE A 714 -19.69 -33.35 32.50
N ASN A 715 -18.82 -32.52 31.96
CA ASN A 715 -19.13 -31.26 31.30
C ASN A 715 -17.94 -30.77 30.47
N PRO A 716 -18.09 -29.81 29.55
CA PRO A 716 -17.00 -29.27 28.73
C PRO A 716 -15.81 -28.62 29.43
N GLY A 717 -15.86 -28.44 30.75
CA GLY A 717 -14.71 -28.03 31.55
C GLY A 717 -14.10 -29.14 32.40
N ALA A 718 -14.69 -30.34 32.38
CA ALA A 718 -14.13 -31.51 33.04
C ALA A 718 -12.94 -32.04 32.24
N ILE A 719 -12.09 -32.75 32.96
CA ILE A 719 -10.91 -33.39 32.39
C ILE A 719 -11.34 -34.79 31.96
N GLU A 720 -11.06 -35.13 30.71
CA GLU A 720 -11.29 -36.49 30.21
C GLU A 720 -10.34 -37.48 30.89
N ILE A 721 -10.91 -38.55 31.45
CA ILE A 721 -10.20 -39.60 32.18
C ILE A 721 -10.64 -40.98 31.68
N CYS A 722 -9.78 -41.99 31.82
CA CYS A 722 -10.05 -43.35 31.36
C CYS A 722 -11.17 -44.06 32.15
N ASP A 723 -12.43 -43.82 31.81
CA ASP A 723 -13.58 -44.43 32.47
C ASP A 723 -14.77 -44.80 31.55
N GLU A 724 -14.57 -44.81 30.22
CA GLU A 724 -15.58 -45.10 29.19
C GLU A 724 -16.72 -44.07 29.14
N ILE A 725 -16.53 -42.90 29.73
CA ILE A 725 -17.49 -41.79 29.75
C ILE A 725 -16.83 -40.59 29.09
N ASP A 726 -17.56 -39.98 28.15
CA ASP A 726 -17.25 -38.66 27.60
C ASP A 726 -17.42 -37.62 28.72
N ASN A 727 -16.35 -37.33 29.45
CA ASN A 727 -16.36 -36.45 30.61
C ASN A 727 -16.29 -34.99 30.19
N ASP A 728 -15.59 -34.65 29.11
CA ASP A 728 -15.53 -33.28 28.60
C ASP A 728 -16.61 -32.97 27.52
N CYS A 729 -17.48 -33.93 27.24
CA CYS A 729 -18.64 -33.76 26.36
C CYS A 729 -18.31 -33.33 24.92
N ASP A 730 -17.11 -33.61 24.42
CA ASP A 730 -16.69 -33.26 23.06
C ASP A 730 -17.11 -34.33 22.02
N ASN A 731 -17.76 -35.42 22.46
CA ASN A 731 -18.17 -36.63 21.72
C ASN A 731 -17.04 -37.56 21.32
N ALA A 732 -15.84 -37.33 21.84
CA ALA A 732 -14.84 -38.34 21.97
C ALA A 732 -14.93 -39.00 23.36
N ILE A 733 -14.36 -40.19 23.46
CA ILE A 733 -14.33 -40.97 24.68
C ILE A 733 -12.95 -41.59 24.72
N ASP A 734 -12.26 -41.41 25.84
CA ASP A 734 -10.99 -42.06 26.15
C ASP A 734 -9.98 -41.91 24.98
N ASP A 735 -9.56 -43.02 24.37
CA ASP A 735 -8.56 -43.09 23.29
C ASP A 735 -8.91 -42.31 22.02
N ASN A 736 -10.20 -42.02 21.82
CA ASN A 736 -10.63 -41.24 20.66
C ASN A 736 -10.66 -39.75 20.96
N ASP A 737 -10.33 -39.37 22.21
CA ASP A 737 -10.36 -38.02 22.73
C ASP A 737 -8.95 -37.46 22.88
N ASN A 738 -8.73 -36.32 22.25
CA ASN A 738 -7.43 -35.63 22.28
C ASN A 738 -7.26 -34.77 23.54
N SER A 739 -8.33 -34.57 24.33
CA SER A 739 -8.31 -33.84 25.61
C SER A 739 -8.03 -34.74 26.81
N LEU A 740 -7.97 -36.07 26.60
CA LEU A 740 -7.63 -37.07 27.61
C LEU A 740 -6.42 -36.59 28.44
N ILE A 741 -6.54 -36.60 29.77
CA ILE A 741 -5.42 -36.36 30.69
C ILE A 741 -5.33 -37.56 31.62
N GLY A 742 -4.18 -38.23 31.59
CA GLY A 742 -3.93 -39.41 32.42
C GLY A 742 -4.18 -40.76 31.74
N GLY A 743 -4.36 -40.81 30.41
CA GLY A 743 -4.09 -42.04 29.67
C GLY A 743 -2.60 -42.40 29.70
N ASN A 744 -2.26 -43.62 29.31
CA ASN A 744 -0.88 -44.07 29.29
C ASN A 744 -0.17 -43.45 28.09
N ILE A 745 1.01 -42.88 28.30
CA ILE A 745 1.92 -42.60 27.20
C ILE A 745 2.46 -43.96 26.76
N ILE A 746 2.17 -44.36 25.53
CA ILE A 746 2.60 -45.64 25.00
C ILE A 746 3.81 -45.47 24.07
N TYR A 747 4.77 -46.36 24.24
CA TYR A 747 5.97 -46.48 23.43
C TYR A 747 5.85 -47.77 22.62
N ILE A 748 6.40 -47.79 21.40
CA ILE A 748 6.45 -49.02 20.61
C ILE A 748 7.32 -50.01 21.40
N ASP A 749 6.81 -51.22 21.60
CA ASP A 749 7.46 -52.35 22.26
C ASP A 749 7.51 -53.49 21.22
N SER A 750 8.46 -53.40 20.29
CA SER A 750 8.53 -54.30 19.13
C SER A 750 9.02 -55.69 19.49
N ASP A 751 9.72 -55.85 20.61
CA ASP A 751 10.26 -57.12 21.08
C ASP A 751 9.52 -57.75 22.29
N LEU A 752 8.55 -57.01 22.86
CA LEU A 752 7.60 -57.41 23.89
C LEU A 752 8.22 -57.66 25.27
N ASP A 753 9.17 -56.83 25.67
CA ASP A 753 9.91 -56.97 26.92
C ASP A 753 9.33 -56.19 28.10
N GLY A 754 8.41 -55.26 27.83
CA GLY A 754 7.76 -54.43 28.83
C GLY A 754 8.37 -53.03 28.99
N PHE A 755 9.24 -52.62 28.07
CA PHE A 755 9.70 -51.25 27.87
C PHE A 755 9.48 -50.86 26.42
N GLY A 756 9.46 -49.57 26.10
CA GLY A 756 9.34 -49.16 24.70
C GLY A 756 10.28 -48.02 24.32
N ALA A 757 10.49 -47.93 23.00
CA ALA A 757 11.53 -47.14 22.36
C ALA A 757 11.43 -45.63 22.69
N GLU A 758 12.52 -45.02 23.17
CA GLU A 758 12.55 -43.57 23.42
C GLU A 758 12.56 -42.72 22.13
N ASP A 759 13.16 -43.24 21.06
CA ASP A 759 13.52 -42.47 19.85
C ASP A 759 12.42 -42.41 18.77
N GLY A 760 11.17 -42.74 19.10
CA GLY A 760 10.09 -42.89 18.11
C GLY A 760 8.66 -42.66 18.57
N ALA A 761 8.42 -42.08 19.75
CA ALA A 761 7.07 -41.94 20.29
C ALA A 761 6.16 -41.07 19.40
N LEU A 762 5.28 -41.73 18.64
CA LEU A 762 3.92 -41.24 18.46
C LEU A 762 3.31 -41.17 19.85
N SER A 763 3.40 -40.01 20.51
CA SER A 763 2.73 -39.78 21.79
C SER A 763 1.22 -39.77 21.57
N SER A 764 0.61 -40.96 21.55
CA SER A 764 -0.84 -41.12 21.62
C SER A 764 -1.15 -41.50 23.04
N LEU A 765 -1.87 -40.64 23.74
CA LEU A 765 -2.38 -40.93 25.06
C LEU A 765 -3.48 -41.99 24.91
N THR A 766 -3.34 -43.16 25.55
CA THR A 766 -4.34 -44.23 25.44
C THR A 766 -4.60 -44.97 26.76
N CYS A 767 -5.86 -45.23 27.02
CA CYS A 767 -6.41 -45.96 28.15
C CYS A 767 -6.15 -47.47 28.06
N GLU A 768 -6.08 -48.06 26.87
CA GLU A 768 -5.63 -49.45 26.68
C GLU A 768 -4.35 -49.52 25.83
N VAL A 769 -3.27 -50.02 26.43
CA VAL A 769 -2.01 -50.25 25.74
C VAL A 769 -2.20 -51.31 24.62
N PRO A 770 -2.04 -50.96 23.34
CA PRO A 770 -2.21 -51.91 22.23
C PRO A 770 -1.13 -52.99 22.22
N ASP A 771 -1.43 -54.19 21.69
CA ASP A 771 -0.44 -55.25 21.50
C ASP A 771 0.77 -54.74 20.67
N GLY A 772 1.98 -54.79 21.24
CA GLY A 772 3.21 -54.26 20.63
C GLY A 772 3.58 -52.83 21.04
N TYR A 773 2.98 -52.35 22.12
CA TYR A 773 3.30 -51.08 22.78
C TYR A 773 3.34 -51.31 24.31
N GLU A 774 4.03 -50.44 25.05
CA GLU A 774 4.07 -50.46 26.52
C GLU A 774 4.05 -49.04 27.10
N SER A 775 3.58 -48.91 28.35
CA SER A 775 3.41 -47.65 29.06
C SER A 775 4.67 -47.13 29.77
N ILE A 776 5.73 -47.93 29.76
CA ILE A 776 7.00 -47.64 30.43
C ILE A 776 8.05 -47.39 29.34
N SER A 777 8.56 -46.16 29.26
CA SER A 777 9.67 -45.82 28.36
C SER A 777 11.02 -46.26 28.88
N GLY A 778 12.01 -46.20 28.00
CA GLY A 778 13.43 -46.30 28.33
C GLY A 778 14.13 -47.42 27.57
N ASP A 779 13.45 -48.07 26.63
CA ASP A 779 14.10 -49.06 25.77
C ASP A 779 14.97 -48.36 24.72
N CYS A 780 16.28 -48.56 24.83
CA CYS A 780 17.28 -47.98 23.94
C CYS A 780 17.60 -48.87 22.72
N ASP A 781 17.09 -50.11 22.65
CA ASP A 781 17.05 -50.95 21.44
C ASP A 781 15.80 -51.84 21.40
N ASP A 782 14.68 -51.25 20.98
CA ASP A 782 13.33 -51.86 20.84
C ASP A 782 13.25 -53.12 19.95
N ASN A 783 14.37 -53.62 19.42
CA ASN A 783 14.42 -54.88 18.70
C ASN A 783 15.11 -56.00 19.49
N ASP A 784 15.66 -55.74 20.67
CA ASP A 784 16.32 -56.70 21.55
C ASP A 784 15.89 -56.57 23.04
N ALA A 785 14.98 -57.47 23.42
CA ALA A 785 14.33 -57.60 24.74
C ALA A 785 15.24 -57.76 25.98
N LEU A 786 16.55 -57.61 25.80
CA LEU A 786 17.57 -57.63 26.85
C LEU A 786 18.19 -56.26 27.10
N ILE A 787 17.90 -55.27 26.25
CA ILE A 787 18.41 -53.91 26.29
C ILE A 787 17.23 -53.00 26.64
N ASN A 788 17.06 -52.70 27.93
CA ASN A 788 15.95 -51.93 28.46
C ASN A 788 16.31 -51.43 29.88
N PRO A 789 15.56 -50.54 30.54
CA PRO A 789 15.87 -50.01 31.87
C PRO A 789 16.03 -51.03 33.02
N LEU A 790 15.68 -52.30 32.79
CA LEU A 790 15.92 -53.41 33.72
C LEU A 790 16.90 -54.45 33.16
N GLY A 791 17.55 -54.12 32.05
CA GLY A 791 18.68 -54.85 31.49
C GLY A 791 19.78 -54.97 32.51
N ILE A 792 20.63 -55.97 32.31
CA ILE A 792 21.73 -56.23 33.22
C ILE A 792 22.98 -56.00 32.41
N GLU A 793 23.69 -54.92 32.75
CA GLU A 793 24.96 -54.53 32.18
C GLU A 793 25.92 -55.72 32.06
N THR A 794 26.33 -56.00 30.83
CA THR A 794 27.38 -56.95 30.50
C THR A 794 28.49 -56.22 29.76
N CYS A 795 29.73 -56.28 30.27
CA CYS A 795 30.85 -55.49 29.73
C CYS A 795 31.20 -55.86 28.25
N ASP A 796 30.38 -55.44 27.29
CA ASP A 796 30.39 -55.82 25.87
C ASP A 796 30.23 -54.62 24.92
N GLY A 797 30.07 -53.42 25.49
CA GLY A 797 30.03 -52.14 24.79
C GLY A 797 28.63 -51.77 24.29
N ILE A 798 27.61 -52.39 24.86
CA ILE A 798 26.20 -52.05 24.69
C ILE A 798 25.73 -51.54 26.06
N ASP A 799 24.97 -50.46 26.05
CA ASP A 799 24.26 -49.98 27.25
C ASP A 799 22.97 -50.79 27.33
N GLU A 800 22.94 -51.81 28.18
CA GLU A 800 21.83 -52.74 28.28
C GLU A 800 20.77 -52.28 29.28
N ASP A 801 21.14 -51.49 30.28
CA ASP A 801 20.19 -50.89 31.22
C ASP A 801 19.74 -49.47 30.85
N CYS A 802 20.16 -48.99 29.68
CA CYS A 802 19.69 -47.76 29.04
C CYS A 802 19.82 -46.53 29.97
N ASP A 803 20.88 -46.50 30.78
CA ASP A 803 21.18 -45.39 31.69
C ASP A 803 22.21 -44.40 31.11
N ASP A 804 22.50 -44.52 29.80
CA ASP A 804 23.53 -43.84 29.03
C ASP A 804 24.97 -44.19 29.46
N VAL A 805 25.13 -45.21 30.30
CA VAL A 805 26.43 -45.77 30.72
C VAL A 805 26.64 -47.13 30.08
N VAL A 806 27.18 -47.09 28.86
CA VAL A 806 27.72 -48.26 28.16
C VAL A 806 28.75 -49.00 29.05
N ASP A 807 28.32 -50.05 29.75
CA ASP A 807 29.04 -50.83 30.75
C ASP A 807 29.25 -50.12 32.11
N SER A 808 28.21 -50.06 32.96
CA SER A 808 28.27 -49.40 34.27
C SER A 808 29.30 -50.04 35.24
N ILE A 809 30.11 -49.18 35.86
CA ILE A 809 31.38 -49.59 36.51
C ILE A 809 31.17 -50.39 37.81
N GLU A 810 29.98 -50.33 38.43
CA GLU A 810 29.63 -51.14 39.61
C GLU A 810 29.42 -52.63 39.28
N ALA A 811 29.11 -52.96 38.02
CA ALA A 811 29.06 -54.34 37.53
C ALA A 811 30.46 -54.88 37.14
N CYS A 812 31.43 -53.98 36.91
CA CYS A 812 32.79 -54.28 36.45
C CYS A 812 33.89 -53.87 37.50
N GLU A 813 33.74 -54.31 38.78
CA GLU A 813 34.73 -54.46 39.89
C GLU A 813 34.98 -53.35 40.97
N ASP A 814 35.08 -53.80 42.25
CA ASP A 814 35.32 -53.09 43.53
C ASP A 814 36.64 -52.25 43.68
N GLU A 815 36.51 -51.05 44.29
CA GLU A 815 37.40 -50.26 45.21
C GLU A 815 38.71 -49.53 44.75
N GLU A 816 38.66 -48.18 44.79
CA GLU A 816 39.64 -47.10 45.15
C GLU A 816 41.13 -47.02 44.64
N ASP A 817 41.52 -45.77 44.30
CA ASP A 817 42.85 -45.13 44.06
C ASP A 817 43.65 -45.47 42.78
N VAL A 818 43.70 -44.52 41.82
CA VAL A 818 44.43 -44.64 40.55
C VAL A 818 45.95 -44.46 40.73
N GLU A 819 46.67 -45.58 40.80
CA GLU A 819 48.11 -45.66 40.58
C GLU A 819 48.37 -46.18 39.15
N PHE A 820 48.92 -45.34 38.27
CA PHE A 820 49.20 -45.77 36.89
C PHE A 820 50.64 -46.33 36.78
N GLU A 821 50.80 -47.65 36.96
CA GLU A 821 52.01 -48.35 36.51
C GLU A 821 51.95 -48.54 34.97
N GLN A 822 52.53 -47.61 34.21
CA GLN A 822 52.82 -47.86 32.79
C GLN A 822 54.14 -48.60 32.62
N ASN A 823 54.07 -49.91 32.37
CA ASN A 823 55.19 -50.67 31.80
C ASN A 823 55.24 -50.47 30.28
N ILE A 824 55.87 -49.38 29.86
CA ILE A 824 56.03 -48.98 28.45
C ILE A 824 57.48 -48.45 28.37
N ASN A 825 58.43 -48.97 27.58
CA ASN A 825 58.30 -49.60 26.26
C ASN A 825 59.52 -50.44 25.79
N GLU A 826 59.26 -51.16 24.70
CA GLU A 826 60.06 -51.72 23.58
C GLU A 826 61.61 -51.73 23.51
N ASP A 827 62.40 -51.20 24.46
CA ASP A 827 63.87 -51.35 24.48
C ASP A 827 64.46 -52.00 25.77
N GLY A 828 63.64 -52.25 26.80
CA GLY A 828 63.92 -53.26 27.85
C GLY A 828 65.02 -52.94 28.87
N ALA A 829 65.04 -51.74 29.48
CA ALA A 829 65.98 -51.44 30.57
C ALA A 829 65.37 -50.91 31.89
N SER A 830 64.29 -50.12 31.90
CA SER A 830 63.68 -49.60 33.15
C SER A 830 62.15 -49.57 33.09
N THR A 831 61.49 -49.71 34.24
CA THR A 831 60.04 -49.50 34.44
C THR A 831 59.83 -48.18 35.17
N TYR A 832 58.85 -47.39 34.72
CA TYR A 832 58.51 -46.10 35.32
C TYR A 832 57.12 -46.12 35.95
N LEU A 833 56.96 -45.41 37.05
CA LEU A 833 55.69 -45.23 37.76
C LEU A 833 55.45 -43.73 37.98
N LEU A 834 54.35 -43.21 37.44
CA LEU A 834 53.92 -41.83 37.64
C LEU A 834 52.95 -41.79 38.81
N VAL A 835 53.31 -41.05 39.86
CA VAL A 835 52.47 -40.90 41.05
C VAL A 835 51.92 -39.49 41.10
N THR A 836 50.60 -39.37 40.95
CA THR A 836 49.84 -38.11 40.94
C THR A 836 49.45 -37.64 42.34
N GLN A 837 49.97 -38.26 43.39
CA GLN A 837 49.87 -37.75 44.76
C GLN A 837 51.07 -36.85 45.05
N ALA A 838 50.85 -35.55 45.26
CA ALA A 838 51.94 -34.61 45.51
C ALA A 838 52.63 -34.86 46.86
N LYS A 839 53.97 -34.92 46.86
CA LYS A 839 54.80 -35.12 48.07
C LYS A 839 56.08 -34.28 48.04
N SER A 840 56.65 -34.02 49.21
CA SER A 840 57.97 -33.39 49.30
C SER A 840 59.02 -34.25 48.60
N TRP A 841 60.12 -33.67 48.09
CA TRP A 841 61.12 -34.45 47.33
C TRP A 841 61.68 -35.64 48.15
N ILE A 842 61.82 -35.44 49.47
CA ILE A 842 62.30 -36.49 50.39
C ILE A 842 61.26 -37.58 50.58
N ASP A 843 59.98 -37.21 50.69
CA ASP A 843 58.89 -38.17 50.90
C ASP A 843 58.56 -38.93 49.61
N ALA A 844 58.59 -38.25 48.46
CA ALA A 844 58.53 -38.86 47.12
C ALA A 844 59.64 -39.89 46.92
N ARG A 845 60.89 -39.53 47.28
CA ARG A 845 62.02 -40.47 47.23
C ARG A 845 61.81 -41.70 48.11
N ASN A 846 61.32 -41.50 49.34
CA ASN A 846 61.08 -42.61 50.25
C ASN A 846 59.92 -43.49 49.74
N ASP A 847 58.89 -42.88 49.16
CA ASP A 847 57.74 -43.58 48.60
C ASP A 847 58.13 -44.44 47.37
N CYS A 848 58.94 -43.90 46.44
CA CYS A 848 59.53 -44.71 45.38
C CYS A 848 60.36 -45.87 45.95
N ALA A 849 61.19 -45.61 46.97
CA ALA A 849 62.02 -46.64 47.59
C ALA A 849 61.20 -47.73 48.29
N ASP A 850 60.11 -47.37 48.97
CA ASP A 850 59.20 -48.31 49.63
C ASP A 850 58.47 -49.19 48.62
N ARG A 851 58.22 -48.67 47.42
CA ARG A 851 57.67 -49.41 46.27
C ARG A 851 58.71 -50.23 45.49
N GLY A 852 59.99 -50.13 45.85
CA GLY A 852 61.07 -50.88 45.19
C GLY A 852 61.67 -50.20 43.96
N TYR A 853 61.47 -48.89 43.82
CA TYR A 853 61.97 -48.02 42.76
C TYR A 853 62.91 -46.94 43.36
N HIS A 854 63.50 -46.08 42.54
CA HIS A 854 64.11 -44.80 42.94
C HIS A 854 63.44 -43.64 42.19
N LEU A 855 63.69 -42.39 42.57
CA LEU A 855 63.22 -41.27 41.74
C LEU A 855 63.90 -41.29 40.37
N LEU A 856 63.17 -40.90 39.34
CA LEU A 856 63.59 -40.94 37.94
C LEU A 856 65.01 -40.38 37.71
N THR A 857 65.84 -41.15 37.00
CA THR A 857 67.12 -40.71 36.43
C THR A 857 66.92 -40.46 34.93
N LEU A 858 67.53 -39.42 34.38
CA LEU A 858 67.42 -39.10 32.95
C LEU A 858 68.79 -39.05 32.29
N ASP A 859 69.11 -40.07 31.51
CA ASP A 859 70.45 -40.27 30.95
C ASP A 859 70.54 -39.92 29.45
N SER A 860 69.40 -39.71 28.79
CA SER A 860 69.38 -39.35 27.37
C SER A 860 68.26 -38.36 26.98
N PRO A 861 68.47 -37.56 25.91
CA PRO A 861 67.43 -36.66 25.41
C PRO A 861 66.15 -37.38 24.94
N GLY A 862 66.25 -38.61 24.44
CA GLY A 862 65.08 -39.36 23.96
C GLY A 862 64.23 -39.91 25.09
N GLU A 863 64.86 -40.28 26.21
CA GLU A 863 64.17 -40.67 27.44
C GLU A 863 63.44 -39.47 28.06
N ASP A 864 64.09 -38.31 28.10
CA ASP A 864 63.51 -37.05 28.58
C ASP A 864 62.32 -36.60 27.72
N GLU A 865 62.42 -36.64 26.38
CA GLU A 865 61.29 -36.33 25.48
C GLU A 865 60.11 -37.29 25.67
N TRP A 866 60.40 -38.59 25.86
CA TRP A 866 59.35 -39.59 26.06
C TRP A 866 58.66 -39.46 27.42
N ILE A 867 59.42 -39.27 28.50
CA ILE A 867 58.86 -39.04 29.84
C ILE A 867 58.02 -37.77 29.85
N ASN A 868 58.48 -36.69 29.21
CA ASN A 868 57.70 -35.46 29.11
C ASN A 868 56.39 -35.69 28.35
N GLY A 869 56.41 -36.38 27.20
CA GLY A 869 55.17 -36.69 26.47
C GLY A 869 54.18 -37.54 27.28
N THR A 870 54.67 -38.45 28.11
CA THR A 870 53.81 -39.27 28.99
C THR A 870 53.29 -38.46 30.18
N ALA A 871 54.11 -37.60 30.78
CA ALA A 871 53.71 -36.72 31.89
C ALA A 871 52.78 -35.58 31.43
N ASP A 872 52.91 -35.14 30.18
CA ASP A 872 52.08 -34.07 29.56
C ASP A 872 50.62 -34.48 29.38
N VAL A 873 50.30 -35.77 29.42
CA VAL A 873 48.91 -36.26 29.51
C VAL A 873 48.20 -35.65 30.74
N TYR A 874 48.96 -35.38 31.81
CA TYR A 874 48.50 -34.71 33.02
C TYR A 874 48.93 -33.24 33.04
N SER A 875 48.69 -32.57 31.92
CA SER A 875 49.09 -31.20 31.57
C SER A 875 49.03 -30.20 32.73
N GLY A 876 50.12 -29.45 32.93
CA GLY A 876 50.24 -28.36 33.91
C GLY A 876 50.83 -28.75 35.28
N ASN A 877 51.07 -30.04 35.52
CA ASN A 877 51.64 -30.52 36.77
C ASN A 877 53.18 -30.54 36.77
N LYS A 878 53.75 -30.33 37.96
CA LYS A 878 55.19 -30.38 38.21
C LYS A 878 55.58 -31.74 38.74
N TRP A 879 56.74 -32.23 38.31
CA TRP A 879 57.18 -33.60 38.61
C TRP A 879 58.57 -33.63 39.22
N TRP A 880 58.72 -34.25 40.40
CA TRP A 880 60.02 -34.50 41.00
C TRP A 880 60.79 -35.58 40.25
N ILE A 881 62.08 -35.30 40.02
CA ILE A 881 63.07 -36.25 39.50
C ILE A 881 64.24 -36.40 40.47
N GLY A 882 65.11 -37.38 40.27
CA GLY A 882 66.14 -37.78 41.23
C GLY A 882 67.38 -36.87 41.35
N LEU A 883 67.51 -35.80 40.56
CA LEU A 883 68.69 -34.92 40.57
C LEU A 883 68.64 -33.93 41.75
N ASN A 884 69.76 -33.76 42.45
CA ASN A 884 69.86 -32.84 43.61
C ASN A 884 71.33 -32.49 43.93
N ASP A 885 71.60 -31.38 44.62
CA ASP A 885 72.95 -30.99 45.09
C ASP A 885 73.02 -30.74 46.61
N ARG A 886 72.01 -31.21 47.35
CA ARG A 886 71.80 -31.05 48.81
C ARG A 886 73.01 -31.30 49.70
N ASP A 887 73.91 -32.18 49.28
CA ASP A 887 75.12 -32.51 50.05
C ASP A 887 76.25 -31.49 49.85
N ILE A 888 76.39 -30.95 48.63
CA ILE A 888 77.40 -29.95 48.25
C ILE A 888 76.81 -29.02 47.19
N GLU A 889 76.41 -27.83 47.64
CA GLU A 889 75.93 -26.72 46.81
C GLU A 889 76.73 -26.54 45.50
N GLY A 890 76.01 -26.59 44.37
CA GLY A 890 76.50 -26.50 43.00
C GLY A 890 77.04 -27.80 42.40
N ASP A 891 77.02 -28.92 43.14
CA ASP A 891 77.45 -30.26 42.68
C ASP A 891 76.25 -31.22 42.55
N PHE A 892 75.41 -31.00 41.54
CA PHE A 892 74.21 -31.81 41.26
C PHE A 892 74.53 -33.27 40.90
N ARG A 893 73.93 -34.21 41.63
CA ARG A 893 74.12 -35.65 41.50
C ARG A 893 72.80 -36.41 41.53
N TRP A 894 72.75 -37.52 40.80
CA TRP A 894 71.60 -38.42 40.83
C TRP A 894 71.51 -39.14 42.17
N GLN A 895 70.34 -39.12 42.78
CA GLN A 895 70.10 -39.76 44.07
C GLN A 895 70.29 -41.28 44.04
N SER A 896 70.03 -41.90 42.89
CA SER A 896 70.09 -43.35 42.68
C SER A 896 71.49 -43.92 42.93
N ASP A 897 72.55 -43.27 42.43
CA ASP A 897 73.91 -43.81 42.46
C ASP A 897 75.05 -42.81 42.78
N ASP A 898 74.74 -41.56 43.12
CA ASP A 898 75.68 -40.48 43.47
C ASP A 898 76.62 -40.05 42.32
N THR A 899 76.19 -40.26 41.07
CA THR A 899 76.93 -39.86 39.87
C THR A 899 76.53 -38.47 39.35
N LEU A 900 77.41 -37.86 38.54
CA LEU A 900 77.11 -36.59 37.86
C LEU A 900 76.27 -36.85 36.59
N PRO A 901 75.29 -35.99 36.27
CA PRO A 901 74.45 -36.16 35.09
C PRO A 901 75.27 -36.07 33.80
N GLN A 902 75.03 -36.99 32.87
CA GLN A 902 75.68 -36.98 31.54
C GLN A 902 74.89 -36.17 30.51
N TYR A 903 73.59 -36.02 30.75
CA TYR A 903 72.65 -35.20 30.00
C TYR A 903 71.92 -34.27 30.98
N THR A 904 71.61 -33.06 30.53
CA THR A 904 70.84 -32.09 31.30
C THR A 904 69.93 -31.29 30.38
N ASN A 905 68.70 -31.02 30.82
CA ASN A 905 67.73 -30.22 30.07
C ASN A 905 67.19 -29.04 30.88
N TRP A 906 68.10 -28.26 31.46
CA TRP A 906 67.72 -27.07 32.24
C TRP A 906 67.01 -26.02 31.40
N HIS A 907 65.98 -25.41 31.99
CA HIS A 907 65.35 -24.23 31.43
C HIS A 907 66.37 -23.09 31.28
N ALA A 908 66.13 -22.19 30.32
CA ALA A 908 66.99 -21.05 30.10
C ALA A 908 67.05 -20.14 31.35
N GLY A 909 68.18 -20.17 32.04
CA GLY A 909 68.39 -19.42 33.28
C GLY A 909 68.67 -20.31 34.50
N GLU A 910 68.40 -21.62 34.39
CA GLU A 910 68.53 -22.61 35.45
C GLU A 910 69.82 -23.48 35.30
N PRO A 911 70.32 -24.11 36.39
CA PRO A 911 69.87 -23.92 37.77
C PRO A 911 70.34 -22.57 38.32
N ASN A 912 69.47 -21.86 39.05
CA ASN A 912 69.72 -20.48 39.48
C ASN A 912 69.95 -20.36 41.00
N ASN A 913 69.70 -21.43 41.77
CA ASN A 913 69.72 -21.49 43.22
C ASN A 913 69.08 -20.26 43.89
N TRP A 914 67.83 -19.98 43.56
CA TRP A 914 67.13 -18.79 43.98
C TRP A 914 66.94 -18.77 45.50
N GLY A 915 67.49 -17.75 46.16
CA GLY A 915 67.42 -17.66 47.63
C GLY A 915 68.45 -18.51 48.37
N GLY A 916 69.25 -19.30 47.66
CA GLY A 916 70.36 -20.09 48.20
C GLY A 916 69.92 -21.37 48.93
N ASN A 917 68.79 -21.96 48.53
CA ASN A 917 68.21 -23.16 49.14
C ASN A 917 67.40 -24.01 48.14
N GLU A 918 67.67 -23.90 46.85
CA GLU A 918 67.01 -24.70 45.81
C GLU A 918 67.91 -25.88 45.44
N ASP A 919 67.75 -26.97 46.19
CA ASP A 919 68.69 -28.09 46.13
C ASP A 919 68.11 -29.32 45.38
N CYS A 920 66.83 -29.29 44.96
CA CYS A 920 66.10 -30.43 44.35
C CYS A 920 65.48 -30.07 43.00
N VAL A 921 65.40 -31.03 42.08
CA VAL A 921 65.05 -30.73 40.69
C VAL A 921 63.68 -31.25 40.30
N GLN A 922 62.88 -30.35 39.71
CA GLN A 922 61.60 -30.67 39.09
C GLN A 922 61.67 -30.60 37.56
N LEU A 923 60.74 -31.29 36.92
CA LEU A 923 60.48 -31.28 35.49
C LEU A 923 59.16 -30.55 35.18
N ASN A 924 59.15 -29.86 34.03
CA ASN A 924 57.98 -29.26 33.38
C ASN A 924 57.28 -28.13 34.17
N ARG A 925 58.06 -27.21 34.76
CA ARG A 925 57.51 -26.06 35.50
C ARG A 925 56.62 -25.14 34.65
N TRP A 926 56.92 -25.01 33.37
CA TRP A 926 56.29 -24.04 32.46
C TRP A 926 55.56 -24.69 31.27
N GLY A 927 55.35 -26.01 31.29
CA GLY A 927 54.73 -26.72 30.17
C GLY A 927 55.64 -26.84 28.94
N ASP A 928 56.95 -26.65 29.11
CA ASP A 928 57.94 -26.66 28.03
C ASP A 928 58.95 -27.81 28.13
N SER A 929 58.69 -28.76 29.04
CA SER A 929 59.44 -30.00 29.20
C SER A 929 60.88 -29.83 29.72
N THR A 930 61.24 -28.66 30.27
CA THR A 930 62.58 -28.39 30.82
C THR A 930 62.67 -28.46 32.35
N TRP A 931 63.89 -28.54 32.88
CA TRP A 931 64.17 -28.75 34.31
C TRP A 931 64.44 -27.43 35.06
N ASN A 932 64.13 -27.43 36.37
CA ASN A 932 64.32 -26.29 37.27
C ASN A 932 64.70 -26.78 38.68
N ASP A 933 65.66 -26.15 39.36
CA ASP A 933 65.94 -26.38 40.78
C ASP A 933 64.93 -25.63 41.67
N GLU A 934 64.49 -26.26 42.75
CA GLU A 934 63.50 -25.76 43.71
C GLU A 934 63.86 -26.19 45.13
N PRO A 935 63.31 -25.52 46.17
CA PRO A 935 63.42 -25.99 47.54
C PRO A 935 62.77 -27.37 47.68
N CYS A 936 63.51 -28.31 48.27
CA CYS A 936 63.11 -29.70 48.40
C CYS A 936 61.82 -29.93 49.21
N GLU A 937 61.40 -28.94 50.01
CA GLU A 937 60.21 -29.01 50.85
C GLU A 937 58.88 -28.78 50.10
N TYR A 938 58.92 -28.40 48.82
CA TYR A 938 57.69 -28.27 48.02
C TYR A 938 57.12 -29.63 47.62
N GLU A 939 55.80 -29.69 47.50
CA GLU A 939 55.08 -30.93 47.21
C GLU A 939 54.64 -30.97 45.76
N PHE A 940 55.19 -31.90 45.00
CA PHE A 940 54.89 -32.11 43.59
C PHE A 940 54.62 -33.58 43.33
N PHE A 941 53.99 -33.86 42.18
CA PHE A 941 53.89 -35.24 41.68
C PHE A 941 55.29 -35.77 41.43
N TYR A 942 55.45 -37.08 41.31
CA TYR A 942 56.80 -37.63 41.18
C TYR A 942 56.80 -38.88 40.32
N ILE A 943 57.96 -39.11 39.69
CA ILE A 943 58.16 -40.23 38.79
C ILE A 943 59.20 -41.14 39.43
N CYS A 944 58.83 -42.40 39.61
CA CYS A 944 59.71 -43.46 40.06
C CYS A 944 60.25 -44.26 38.86
N GLU A 945 61.46 -44.78 38.98
CA GLU A 945 62.15 -45.63 38.01
C GLU A 945 62.74 -46.85 38.72
N SER A 946 62.68 -48.02 38.08
CA SER A 946 63.18 -49.26 38.65
C SER A 946 64.72 -49.29 38.72
N PHE A 947 65.28 -49.83 39.80
CA PHE A 947 66.74 -50.00 40.01
C PHE A 947 67.50 -50.78 38.93
#